data_AF-A0A3Q3G9T8-F1
#
_entry.id   AF-A0A3Q3G9T8-F1
#
_cell.length_a   1.000
_cell.length_b   1.000
_cell.length_c   1.000
_cell.angle_alpha   90.00
_cell.angle_beta   90.00
_cell.angle_gamma   90.00
#
_symmetry.space_group_name_H-M   'P 1'
#
loop_
_entity.id
_entity.type
_entity.pdbx_description
1 polymer ?
#
loop_
_entity_poly.entity_id
_entity_poly.type
_entity_poly.pdbx_seq_one_letter_code
_entity_poly.pdbx_strand_id
1 'polypeptide(L)'
;MVAAHTSSHSSESAEWMVCLDKRPAERSGEDVDIILARLRNVKAFERFHPSLLQQICLCGFYECLEKGITLFRQGDIGTSWYAVLSGSLDVKVSETSRYQDAVTICTLGTGTAFGESILDNTPRHATIVTREFSELLRIEQKEFRSLWEKYHHCMAGLLAPPYGVMESSCGSDISLTLLLQLNEDFYLQVLSEKILRAGKTLRYAILSSAPHMIRDRKYHLKTYRQCCVGTELVDWQMQQSSCVHSRIQAVGMWQVLLEEGVLNHVDGETSFQDKYLFYRFLDDEREDACVPDEEERRESQEELQDTLLFLSQIGPDALMRMILRKPPSERTADELEIIYEELLHIKALSHLSTTVKRELAGVLIFESHEKAGTVLFNQGEEGTSWYIILKGSVNVVIYGKGVVCTLHEGDDFGKLALVNDAPRAASIVLREDNCHFLRVDKEDFNRILRDVEANTVRLKEHGQDVLVLEKSRNSVHGSSTSHYKYNIMSGTPEKILEHLLEMMRLDSQFTKSALDDFVLMHCVFMPNSQLCPVLTAHYHAEALQGSEQEQLDYTLNNKRRVIRLVVKWAAVNGDHLQQEDRAFLEEFLVMVSNDVKVLPALRDQLSELERILKSNSFLPQHKVLLRQFSMGDEKHQKCQPIKGDDEILFKVHCCDHTYTTIRVPVAASVREVIDAVADKLGSAEGLILVGLSSAGEKSIFKPNDVSVFSTLSTNGRLFVCQRDQLDLLTPLPEQEGPSSGSLASFELMSSKDVAYHITSYDWELFHCVHELELIYHTFGRQYVKKTTVNLDLFLRRFNEIQFWVITEMCLCPQLNKRVQLLKKFIKIAAHCKEYKNLNAFFAVIMGLSNPAVSRLSQTWEVGNKYSVTVSSFLFKSGPDSPLAGKHHPDVWTYVRQLNVIDNQRTLTQLSHGLEPRRS
;
A
#
# COMPACT_ATOMS: atom_id res chain seq x y z
N MET A 1 -5.72 6.54 -2.09
CA MET A 1 -6.74 5.47 -2.07
C MET A 1 -6.51 4.71 -0.77
N VAL A 2 -7.09 5.18 0.33
CA VAL A 2 -6.95 4.53 1.63
C VAL A 2 -7.92 3.36 1.62
N ALA A 3 -7.46 2.21 1.14
CA ALA A 3 -8.09 0.96 1.54
C ALA A 3 -7.94 0.91 3.06
N ALA A 4 -9.04 1.11 3.77
CA ALA A 4 -9.05 1.05 5.21
C ALA A 4 -8.54 -0.34 5.60
N HIS A 5 -7.32 -0.40 6.13
CA HIS A 5 -6.92 -1.44 7.05
C HIS A 5 -7.77 -1.26 8.31
N THR A 6 -9.07 -1.53 8.22
CA THR A 6 -9.86 -1.85 9.39
C THR A 6 -9.25 -3.12 9.93
N SER A 7 -8.85 -3.06 11.19
CA SER A 7 -8.33 -4.15 12.01
C SER A 7 -9.32 -5.33 12.07
N SER A 8 -9.28 -6.12 11.02
CA SER A 8 -9.71 -7.50 10.88
C SER A 8 -9.27 -7.83 9.46
N HIS A 9 -8.21 -8.63 9.34
CA HIS A 9 -7.70 -9.14 8.08
C HIS A 9 -8.85 -9.36 7.08
N SER A 10 -8.80 -8.71 5.91
CA SER A 10 -9.75 -8.98 4.84
C SER A 10 -9.78 -10.49 4.61
N SER A 11 -10.96 -11.12 4.63
CA SER A 11 -11.06 -12.59 4.77
C SER A 11 -10.27 -13.33 3.68
N GLU A 12 -10.25 -12.82 2.45
CA GLU A 12 -9.46 -13.43 1.36
C GLU A 12 -7.93 -13.34 1.54
N SER A 13 -7.39 -12.37 2.30
CA SER A 13 -5.93 -12.22 2.50
C SER A 13 -5.36 -13.05 3.64
N ALA A 14 -6.22 -13.51 4.57
CA ALA A 14 -5.83 -14.27 5.76
C ALA A 14 -6.36 -15.71 5.84
N GLU A 15 -7.28 -16.11 4.96
CA GLU A 15 -7.80 -17.49 4.93
C GLU A 15 -6.70 -18.54 4.81
N TRP A 16 -5.68 -18.31 3.98
CA TRP A 16 -4.54 -19.24 3.85
C TRP A 16 -3.69 -19.36 5.12
N MET A 17 -3.60 -18.28 5.93
CA MET A 17 -2.91 -18.32 7.23
C MET A 17 -3.68 -19.19 8.22
N VAL A 18 -5.00 -19.02 8.29
CA VAL A 18 -5.88 -19.87 9.09
C VAL A 18 -5.78 -21.34 8.66
N CYS A 19 -5.63 -21.60 7.35
CA CYS A 19 -5.40 -22.94 6.83
C CYS A 19 -4.04 -23.53 7.27
N LEU A 20 -2.97 -22.72 7.34
CA LEU A 20 -1.66 -23.15 7.84
C LEU A 20 -1.59 -23.30 9.36
N ASP A 21 -2.40 -22.55 10.10
CA ASP A 21 -2.53 -22.70 11.56
C ASP A 21 -3.17 -24.05 11.95
N LYS A 22 -4.01 -24.62 11.07
CA LYS A 22 -4.48 -26.00 11.23
C LYS A 22 -3.29 -26.95 11.24
N ARG A 23 -3.31 -27.92 12.16
CA ARG A 23 -2.29 -28.97 12.20
C ARG A 23 -2.29 -29.72 10.87
N PRO A 24 -1.13 -30.21 10.38
CA PRO A 24 -1.06 -30.99 9.14
C PRO A 24 -2.12 -32.10 9.00
N ALA A 25 -2.43 -32.79 10.10
CA ALA A 25 -3.43 -33.87 10.12
C ALA A 25 -4.89 -33.41 10.01
N GLU A 26 -5.17 -32.12 10.21
CA GLU A 26 -6.52 -31.52 10.24
C GLU A 26 -6.84 -30.75 8.94
N ARG A 27 -5.90 -30.71 7.98
CA ARG A 27 -6.06 -29.98 6.72
C ARG A 27 -6.94 -30.76 5.74
N SER A 28 -7.94 -30.07 5.19
CA SER A 28 -8.77 -30.57 4.09
C SER A 28 -8.13 -30.31 2.72
N GLY A 29 -8.70 -30.91 1.66
CA GLY A 29 -8.26 -30.62 0.28
C GLY A 29 -8.44 -29.14 -0.09
N GLU A 30 -9.53 -28.51 0.35
CA GLU A 30 -9.80 -27.09 0.12
C GLU A 30 -8.75 -26.20 0.82
N ASP A 31 -8.36 -26.54 2.05
CA ASP A 31 -7.31 -25.82 2.77
C ASP A 31 -5.99 -25.84 1.99
N VAL A 32 -5.63 -27.01 1.44
CA VAL A 32 -4.42 -27.18 0.63
C VAL A 32 -4.48 -26.36 -0.65
N ASP A 33 -5.64 -26.31 -1.32
CA ASP A 33 -5.83 -25.52 -2.54
C ASP A 33 -5.69 -24.02 -2.28
N ILE A 34 -6.24 -23.52 -1.16
CA ILE A 34 -6.10 -22.13 -0.72
C ILE A 34 -4.64 -21.79 -0.44
N ILE A 35 -3.94 -22.64 0.32
CA ILE A 35 -2.51 -22.46 0.62
C ILE A 35 -1.69 -22.50 -0.68
N LEU A 36 -1.97 -23.47 -1.56
CA LEU A 36 -1.26 -23.65 -2.82
C LEU A 36 -1.42 -22.44 -3.74
N ALA A 37 -2.62 -21.87 -3.83
CA ALA A 37 -2.87 -20.65 -4.59
C ALA A 37 -2.02 -19.48 -4.10
N ARG A 38 -1.74 -19.40 -2.80
CA ARG A 38 -0.86 -18.38 -2.23
C ARG A 38 0.62 -18.68 -2.45
N LEU A 39 1.07 -19.88 -2.08
CA LEU A 39 2.49 -20.26 -2.15
C LEU A 39 3.02 -20.30 -3.58
N ARG A 40 2.18 -20.58 -4.59
CA ARG A 40 2.57 -20.51 -6.01
C ARG A 40 3.10 -19.13 -6.43
N ASN A 41 2.64 -18.07 -5.78
CA ASN A 41 3.02 -16.69 -6.09
C ASN A 41 4.23 -16.22 -5.27
N VAL A 42 4.81 -17.08 -4.43
CA VAL A 42 6.02 -16.78 -3.66
C VAL A 42 7.23 -17.19 -4.50
N LYS A 43 8.13 -16.23 -4.74
CA LYS A 43 9.33 -16.41 -5.57
C LYS A 43 10.19 -17.62 -5.18
N ALA A 44 10.28 -17.94 -3.88
CA ALA A 44 10.97 -19.12 -3.36
C ALA A 44 10.47 -20.45 -3.95
N PHE A 45 9.17 -20.51 -4.24
CA PHE A 45 8.44 -21.72 -4.61
C PHE A 45 8.05 -21.76 -6.08
N GLU A 46 8.35 -20.69 -6.82
CA GLU A 46 8.07 -20.56 -8.25
C GLU A 46 8.76 -21.66 -9.06
N ARG A 47 9.96 -22.09 -8.63
CA ARG A 47 10.74 -23.18 -9.25
C ARG A 47 10.29 -24.58 -8.81
N PHE A 48 9.36 -24.71 -7.87
CA PHE A 48 8.93 -26.02 -7.37
C PHE A 48 7.87 -26.66 -8.25
N HIS A 49 8.09 -27.94 -8.55
CA HIS A 49 7.07 -28.75 -9.23
C HIS A 49 5.75 -28.71 -8.44
N PRO A 50 4.58 -28.58 -9.08
CA PRO A 50 3.29 -28.46 -8.39
C PRO A 50 3.05 -29.53 -7.33
N SER A 51 3.47 -30.77 -7.60
CA SER A 51 3.37 -31.86 -6.63
C SER A 51 4.24 -31.65 -5.39
N LEU A 52 5.45 -31.09 -5.53
CA LEU A 52 6.31 -30.77 -4.38
C LEU A 52 5.65 -29.65 -3.55
N LEU A 53 5.17 -28.61 -4.20
CA LEU A 53 4.51 -27.50 -3.51
C LEU A 53 3.26 -27.96 -2.76
N GLN A 54 2.48 -28.87 -3.33
CA GLN A 54 1.35 -29.49 -2.65
C GLN A 54 1.77 -30.28 -1.40
N GLN A 55 2.89 -31.00 -1.45
CA GLN A 55 3.42 -31.68 -0.25
C GLN A 55 3.88 -30.70 0.82
N ILE A 56 4.46 -29.56 0.42
CA ILE A 56 4.82 -28.48 1.33
C ILE A 56 3.57 -27.88 1.99
N CYS A 57 2.49 -27.66 1.22
CA CYS A 57 1.21 -27.21 1.77
C CYS A 57 0.63 -28.18 2.81
N LEU A 58 0.93 -29.48 2.70
CA LEU A 58 0.45 -30.49 3.65
C LEU A 58 1.24 -30.51 4.96
N CYS A 59 2.53 -30.19 4.95
CA CYS A 59 3.41 -30.36 6.13
C CYS A 59 3.99 -29.05 6.71
N GLY A 60 3.90 -27.93 5.99
CA GLY A 60 4.48 -26.65 6.42
C GLY A 60 3.70 -25.99 7.54
N PHE A 61 4.40 -25.32 8.45
CA PHE A 61 3.85 -24.51 9.54
C PHE A 61 4.05 -23.03 9.27
N TYR A 62 3.09 -22.21 9.68
CA TYR A 62 3.22 -20.76 9.64
C TYR A 62 3.87 -20.25 10.93
N GLU A 63 4.84 -19.35 10.79
CA GLU A 63 5.54 -18.70 11.90
C GLU A 63 5.46 -17.19 11.73
N CYS A 64 4.99 -16.50 12.76
CA CYS A 64 4.85 -15.05 12.80
C CYS A 64 5.74 -14.50 13.90
N LEU A 65 6.85 -13.84 13.52
CA LEU A 65 7.92 -13.46 14.43
C LEU A 65 8.08 -11.94 14.51
N GLU A 66 8.12 -11.42 15.73
CA GLU A 66 8.43 -10.02 16.00
C GLU A 66 9.90 -9.68 15.69
N LYS A 67 10.22 -8.38 15.64
CA LYS A 67 11.59 -7.89 15.43
C LYS A 67 12.52 -8.33 16.57
N GLY A 68 13.71 -8.81 16.22
CA GLY A 68 14.80 -9.13 17.16
C GLY A 68 14.78 -10.56 17.72
N ILE A 69 13.89 -11.42 17.24
CA ILE A 69 13.78 -12.83 17.63
C ILE A 69 14.90 -13.64 16.97
N THR A 70 15.63 -14.41 17.78
CA THR A 70 16.67 -15.33 17.28
C THR A 70 16.06 -16.70 17.02
N LEU A 71 16.07 -17.15 15.76
CA LEU A 71 15.54 -18.47 15.38
C LEU A 71 16.43 -19.60 15.89
N PHE A 72 17.73 -19.45 15.68
CA PHE A 72 18.77 -20.36 16.17
C PHE A 72 20.12 -19.65 16.19
N ARG A 73 21.05 -20.17 16.98
CA ARG A 73 22.42 -19.66 17.08
C ARG A 73 23.40 -20.53 16.31
N GLN A 74 24.52 -19.93 15.94
CA GLN A 74 25.65 -20.67 15.37
C GLN A 74 26.11 -21.76 16.34
N GLY A 75 26.25 -22.99 15.83
CA GLY A 75 26.62 -24.18 16.59
C GLY A 75 25.43 -24.99 17.11
N ASP A 76 24.21 -24.46 17.08
CA ASP A 76 23.02 -25.22 17.47
C ASP A 76 22.74 -26.38 16.51
N ILE A 77 22.09 -27.44 16.98
CA ILE A 77 21.56 -28.50 16.11
C ILE A 77 20.23 -28.00 15.55
N GLY A 78 20.15 -27.90 14.21
CA GLY A 78 18.93 -27.45 13.54
C GLY A 78 17.81 -28.49 13.56
N THR A 79 16.57 -28.03 13.73
CA THR A 79 15.36 -28.88 13.76
C THR A 79 14.42 -28.67 12.56
N SER A 80 14.58 -27.56 11.85
CA SER A 80 13.62 -27.13 10.83
C SER A 80 14.30 -26.38 9.69
N TRP A 81 13.68 -26.42 8.52
CA TRP A 81 13.99 -25.62 7.34
C TRP A 81 12.97 -24.49 7.24
N TYR A 82 13.38 -23.33 6.71
CA TYR A 82 12.57 -22.13 6.68
C TYR A 82 12.56 -21.49 5.29
N ALA A 83 11.43 -20.87 4.93
CA ALA A 83 11.31 -19.97 3.79
C ALA A 83 10.65 -18.66 4.22
N VAL A 84 11.20 -17.53 3.77
CA VAL A 84 10.70 -16.19 4.15
C VAL A 84 9.52 -15.81 3.26
N LEU A 85 8.32 -15.71 3.83
CA LEU A 85 7.10 -15.27 3.15
C LEU A 85 6.98 -13.74 3.16
N SER A 86 7.41 -13.10 4.24
CA SER A 86 7.42 -11.65 4.43
C SER A 86 8.47 -11.25 5.48
N GLY A 87 8.95 -10.00 5.43
CA GLY A 87 9.99 -9.47 6.31
C GLY A 87 11.42 -9.82 5.89
N SER A 88 12.36 -9.65 6.82
CA SER A 88 13.80 -9.85 6.61
C SER A 88 14.53 -10.32 7.87
N LEU A 89 15.62 -11.08 7.68
CA LEU A 89 16.43 -11.66 8.76
C LEU A 89 17.92 -11.39 8.56
N ASP A 90 18.64 -11.10 9.64
CA ASP A 90 20.09 -10.94 9.66
C ASP A 90 20.80 -12.29 9.83
N VAL A 91 21.81 -12.55 9.00
CA VAL A 91 22.74 -13.69 9.15
C VAL A 91 23.99 -13.24 9.88
N LYS A 92 24.18 -13.74 11.11
CA LYS A 92 25.31 -13.36 11.98
C LYS A 92 26.29 -14.51 12.19
N VAL A 93 27.58 -14.25 12.01
CA VAL A 93 28.64 -15.26 12.22
C VAL A 93 29.70 -14.73 13.18
N SER A 94 30.17 -15.60 14.06
CA SER A 94 31.29 -15.36 14.96
C SER A 94 32.47 -16.29 14.60
N GLU A 95 33.67 -15.71 14.54
CA GLU A 95 34.93 -16.45 14.37
C GLU A 95 35.46 -16.99 15.71
N THR A 96 35.16 -16.33 16.83
CA THR A 96 35.68 -16.66 18.17
C THR A 96 34.83 -17.70 18.92
N SER A 97 33.78 -18.23 18.28
CA SER A 97 32.75 -19.07 18.91
C SER A 97 31.99 -18.39 20.06
N ARG A 98 32.17 -17.07 20.28
CA ARG A 98 31.38 -16.26 21.21
C ARG A 98 30.29 -15.52 20.46
N TYR A 99 29.05 -15.65 20.90
CA TYR A 99 27.90 -15.02 20.24
C TYR A 99 27.90 -13.49 20.31
N GLN A 100 28.60 -12.89 21.28
CA GLN A 100 28.73 -11.43 21.41
C GLN A 100 29.56 -10.81 20.28
N ASP A 101 30.48 -11.58 19.71
CA ASP A 101 31.37 -11.15 18.63
C ASP A 101 30.75 -11.42 17.24
N ALA A 102 29.49 -11.89 17.20
CA ALA A 102 28.84 -12.25 15.95
C ALA A 102 28.47 -11.01 15.13
N VAL A 103 28.92 -10.97 13.89
CA VAL A 103 28.71 -9.85 12.97
C VAL A 103 27.73 -10.21 11.86
N THR A 104 26.89 -9.27 11.45
CA THR A 104 25.95 -9.47 10.33
C THR A 104 26.70 -9.47 9.00
N ILE A 105 26.62 -10.58 8.25
CA ILE A 105 27.28 -10.74 6.94
C ILE A 105 26.36 -10.34 5.80
N CYS A 106 25.08 -10.75 5.87
CA CYS A 106 24.07 -10.51 4.85
C CYS A 106 22.66 -10.51 5.47
N THR A 107 21.70 -10.05 4.68
CA THR A 107 20.27 -10.04 5.00
C THR A 107 19.53 -11.02 4.11
N LEU A 108 18.64 -11.85 4.68
CA LEU A 108 17.73 -12.74 3.95
C LEU A 108 16.35 -12.07 3.86
N GLY A 109 15.87 -11.84 2.64
CA GLY A 109 14.58 -11.23 2.36
C GLY A 109 13.50 -12.23 1.93
N THR A 110 12.34 -11.68 1.57
CA THR A 110 11.20 -12.45 1.05
C THR A 110 11.58 -13.29 -0.16
N GLY A 111 11.22 -14.57 -0.15
CA GLY A 111 11.54 -15.49 -1.24
C GLY A 111 12.84 -16.27 -1.04
N THR A 112 13.64 -15.93 -0.02
CA THR A 112 14.85 -16.69 0.32
C THR A 112 14.50 -17.83 1.27
N ALA A 113 15.17 -18.97 1.10
CA ALA A 113 15.03 -20.14 1.95
C ALA A 113 16.37 -20.53 2.60
N PHE A 114 16.32 -21.13 3.78
CA PHE A 114 17.51 -21.46 4.56
C PHE A 114 17.27 -22.57 5.59
N GLY A 115 18.37 -23.18 6.04
CA GLY A 115 18.36 -24.14 7.15
C GLY A 115 18.42 -25.60 6.70
N GLU A 116 18.85 -25.85 5.48
CA GLU A 116 19.07 -27.15 4.85
C GLU A 116 20.17 -27.99 5.54
N SER A 117 20.98 -27.40 6.42
CA SER A 117 21.98 -28.12 7.24
C SER A 117 21.39 -29.24 8.11
N ILE A 118 20.06 -29.27 8.27
CA ILE A 118 19.35 -30.36 8.96
C ILE A 118 19.35 -31.68 8.17
N LEU A 119 19.68 -31.67 6.87
CA LEU A 119 19.66 -32.88 6.04
C LEU A 119 20.77 -33.87 6.41
N ASP A 120 21.91 -33.40 6.91
CA ASP A 120 23.02 -34.24 7.40
C ASP A 120 23.31 -34.07 8.90
N ASN A 121 22.52 -33.24 9.61
CA ASN A 121 22.72 -32.85 11.02
C ASN A 121 23.95 -31.98 11.27
N THR A 122 24.44 -31.25 10.26
CA THR A 122 25.49 -30.26 10.45
C THR A 122 25.00 -29.14 11.38
N PRO A 123 25.79 -28.79 12.43
CA PRO A 123 25.48 -27.66 13.31
C PRO A 123 25.30 -26.37 12.51
N ARG A 124 24.43 -25.48 12.98
CA ARG A 124 24.13 -24.22 12.29
C ARG A 124 25.39 -23.39 12.06
N HIS A 125 25.64 -23.00 10.82
CA HIS A 125 26.83 -22.23 10.44
C HIS A 125 26.81 -20.78 10.93
N ALA A 126 25.61 -20.25 11.20
CA ALA A 126 25.33 -18.87 11.56
C ALA A 126 24.18 -18.76 12.58
N THR A 127 24.09 -17.60 13.24
CA THR A 127 22.97 -17.17 14.05
C THR A 127 22.01 -16.36 13.19
N ILE A 128 20.73 -16.71 13.18
CA ILE A 128 19.69 -16.02 12.38
C ILE A 128 18.76 -15.24 13.30
N VAL A 129 18.59 -13.94 13.04
CA VAL A 129 17.77 -13.03 13.86
C VAL A 129 16.81 -12.24 12.97
N THR A 130 15.54 -12.13 13.35
CA THR A 130 14.58 -11.29 12.62
C THR A 130 14.95 -9.82 12.74
N ARG A 131 15.04 -9.14 11.60
CA ARG A 131 15.40 -7.72 11.51
C ARG A 131 14.18 -6.81 11.69
N GLU A 132 13.03 -7.32 11.28
CA GLU A 132 11.70 -6.71 11.37
C GLU A 132 10.63 -7.78 11.60
N PHE A 133 9.36 -7.38 11.70
CA PHE A 133 8.26 -8.33 11.72
C PHE A 133 8.33 -9.25 10.49
N SER A 134 8.42 -10.56 10.72
CA SER A 134 8.72 -11.53 9.67
C SER A 134 7.77 -12.72 9.72
N GLU A 135 7.30 -13.12 8.54
CA GLU A 135 6.41 -14.26 8.34
C GLU A 135 7.19 -15.36 7.62
N LEU A 136 7.24 -16.56 8.20
CA LEU A 136 8.03 -17.68 7.70
C LEU A 136 7.17 -18.93 7.50
N LEU A 137 7.53 -19.72 6.49
CA LEU A 137 7.10 -21.10 6.38
C LEU A 137 8.18 -22.00 7.00
N ARG A 138 7.80 -22.80 7.99
CA ARG A 138 8.68 -23.75 8.68
C ARG A 138 8.33 -25.18 8.30
N ILE A 139 9.31 -25.97 7.88
CA ILE A 139 9.18 -27.41 7.64
C ILE A 139 10.08 -28.16 8.62
N GLU A 140 9.54 -29.14 9.33
CA GLU A 140 10.31 -29.94 10.28
C GLU A 140 11.29 -30.88 9.57
N GLN A 141 12.42 -31.17 10.21
CA GLN A 141 13.51 -31.96 9.64
C GLN A 141 13.06 -33.30 9.04
N LYS A 142 12.18 -34.04 9.73
CA LYS A 142 11.72 -35.35 9.29
C LYS A 142 10.99 -35.26 7.95
N GLU A 143 10.05 -34.31 7.84
CA GLU A 143 9.27 -34.08 6.64
C GLU A 143 10.16 -33.53 5.53
N PHE A 144 11.04 -32.57 5.85
CA PHE A 144 11.97 -32.00 4.87
C PHE A 144 12.93 -33.03 4.27
N ARG A 145 13.46 -33.96 5.09
CA ARG A 145 14.26 -35.10 4.60
C ARG A 145 13.46 -35.98 3.63
N SER A 146 12.22 -36.32 3.98
CA SER A 146 11.36 -37.12 3.09
C SER A 146 11.05 -36.40 1.77
N LEU A 147 10.85 -35.08 1.80
CA LEU A 147 10.65 -34.28 0.60
C LEU A 147 11.92 -34.25 -0.26
N TRP A 148 13.08 -34.04 0.36
CA TRP A 148 14.35 -33.99 -0.35
C TRP A 148 14.69 -35.34 -1.00
N GLU A 149 14.55 -36.46 -0.30
CA GLU A 149 14.80 -37.80 -0.89
C GLU A 149 13.96 -38.05 -2.15
N LYS A 150 12.69 -37.63 -2.13
CA LYS A 150 11.74 -37.83 -3.24
C LYS A 150 11.88 -36.81 -4.37
N TYR A 151 12.24 -35.56 -4.06
CA TYR A 151 12.24 -34.42 -4.99
C TYR A 151 13.59 -33.70 -5.11
N HIS A 152 14.71 -34.34 -4.74
CA HIS A 152 16.05 -33.70 -4.73
C HIS A 152 16.39 -33.00 -6.06
N HIS A 153 16.02 -33.60 -7.19
CA HIS A 153 16.23 -33.03 -8.53
C HIS A 153 15.50 -31.69 -8.73
N CYS A 154 14.32 -31.50 -8.12
CA CYS A 154 13.58 -30.22 -8.16
C CYS A 154 14.14 -29.19 -7.16
N MET A 155 14.82 -29.64 -6.10
CA MET A 155 15.36 -28.77 -5.05
C MET A 155 16.82 -28.38 -5.27
N ALA A 156 17.53 -29.06 -6.18
CA ALA A 156 18.97 -28.90 -6.35
C ALA A 156 19.41 -27.47 -6.70
N GLY A 157 18.58 -26.72 -7.43
CA GLY A 157 18.83 -25.31 -7.75
C GLY A 157 18.60 -24.34 -6.57
N LEU A 158 17.79 -24.72 -5.59
CA LEU A 158 17.46 -23.89 -4.43
C LEU A 158 18.41 -24.09 -3.24
N LEU A 159 18.83 -25.33 -2.98
CA LEU A 159 19.63 -25.65 -1.79
C LEU A 159 21.12 -25.35 -2.00
N ALA A 160 21.80 -24.94 -0.92
CA ALA A 160 23.25 -24.80 -0.93
C ALA A 160 23.95 -26.18 -1.04
N PRO A 161 25.14 -26.25 -1.63
CA PRO A 161 26.01 -27.44 -1.56
C PRO A 161 26.31 -27.83 -0.09
N PRO A 162 26.38 -29.13 0.24
CA PRO A 162 26.35 -30.30 -0.66
C PRO A 162 24.94 -30.82 -1.02
N TYR A 163 23.88 -30.16 -0.57
CA TYR A 163 22.50 -30.65 -0.72
C TYR A 163 21.85 -30.29 -2.08
N GLY A 164 22.43 -29.30 -2.77
CA GLY A 164 22.11 -28.88 -4.13
C GLY A 164 23.36 -28.66 -4.98
N VAL A 165 23.22 -27.98 -6.11
CA VAL A 165 24.34 -27.72 -7.03
C VAL A 165 25.09 -26.45 -6.61
N MET A 166 26.40 -26.43 -6.88
CA MET A 166 27.29 -25.29 -6.57
C MET A 166 27.07 -24.12 -7.53
N GLU A 167 26.88 -24.42 -8.81
CA GLU A 167 26.52 -23.51 -9.90
C GLU A 167 25.34 -24.13 -10.63
N SER A 168 24.35 -23.34 -11.03
CA SER A 168 23.18 -23.88 -11.72
C SER A 168 23.33 -23.96 -13.25
N SER A 169 24.37 -23.33 -13.82
CA SER A 169 24.62 -23.28 -15.27
C SER A 169 25.61 -24.34 -15.81
N CYS A 170 25.72 -24.39 -17.14
CA CYS A 170 26.26 -25.48 -17.96
C CYS A 170 27.78 -25.70 -17.84
N GLY A 171 28.23 -26.27 -16.72
CA GLY A 171 29.62 -26.68 -16.47
C GLY A 171 29.76 -28.18 -16.15
N SER A 172 29.69 -29.03 -17.18
CA SER A 172 30.22 -30.42 -17.26
C SER A 172 29.96 -31.42 -16.10
N ASP A 173 29.03 -32.38 -16.29
CA ASP A 173 29.39 -33.79 -16.49
C ASP A 173 28.24 -34.67 -17.02
N ILE A 174 28.62 -35.67 -17.80
CA ILE A 174 27.84 -36.44 -18.76
C ILE A 174 26.92 -37.45 -18.05
N SER A 175 25.59 -37.20 -18.06
CA SER A 175 24.49 -38.21 -18.15
C SER A 175 23.09 -37.62 -17.87
N LEU A 176 22.96 -36.35 -17.47
CA LEU A 176 21.68 -35.69 -17.14
C LEU A 176 21.17 -34.71 -18.22
N THR A 177 21.79 -34.74 -19.40
CA THR A 177 21.60 -33.76 -20.49
C THR A 177 20.22 -33.81 -21.15
N LEU A 178 19.41 -34.85 -20.91
CA LEU A 178 18.12 -35.04 -21.60
C LEU A 178 16.87 -34.69 -20.76
N LEU A 179 17.03 -34.36 -19.47
CA LEU A 179 15.90 -34.02 -18.58
C LEU A 179 16.09 -32.70 -17.82
N LEU A 180 17.32 -32.22 -17.63
CA LEU A 180 17.60 -30.92 -17.00
C LEU A 180 17.52 -29.73 -17.97
N GLN A 181 17.42 -29.97 -19.27
CA GLN A 181 17.18 -28.94 -20.30
C GLN A 181 15.78 -28.31 -20.23
N LEU A 182 14.89 -28.76 -19.34
CA LEU A 182 13.47 -28.37 -19.35
C LEU A 182 13.09 -27.25 -18.38
N ASN A 183 13.95 -26.79 -17.46
CA ASN A 183 13.48 -25.94 -16.35
C ASN A 183 14.25 -24.62 -16.10
N GLU A 184 15.55 -24.49 -16.38
CA GLU A 184 16.23 -23.16 -16.26
C GLU A 184 15.87 -22.25 -17.43
N ASP A 185 15.73 -22.82 -18.62
CA ASP A 185 15.19 -22.11 -19.77
C ASP A 185 13.75 -21.67 -19.51
N PHE A 186 12.96 -22.30 -18.64
CA PHE A 186 11.51 -22.05 -18.61
C PHE A 186 11.11 -20.65 -18.11
N TYR A 187 11.83 -19.99 -17.18
CA TYR A 187 11.42 -18.66 -16.68
C TYR A 187 12.02 -17.49 -17.47
N LEU A 188 13.30 -17.62 -17.86
CA LEU A 188 13.91 -16.71 -18.83
C LEU A 188 13.24 -16.88 -20.20
N GLN A 189 12.89 -18.10 -20.63
CA GLN A 189 12.01 -18.33 -21.79
C GLN A 189 10.64 -17.76 -21.53
N VAL A 190 9.95 -17.96 -20.40
CA VAL A 190 8.57 -17.47 -20.27
C VAL A 190 8.52 -15.93 -20.25
N LEU A 191 9.46 -15.25 -19.58
CA LEU A 191 9.52 -13.79 -19.62
C LEU A 191 10.00 -13.28 -20.99
N SER A 192 11.03 -13.88 -21.56
CA SER A 192 11.52 -13.55 -22.92
C SER A 192 10.48 -13.90 -23.99
N GLU A 193 9.66 -14.93 -23.80
CA GLU A 193 8.57 -15.36 -24.69
C GLU A 193 7.38 -14.42 -24.57
N LYS A 194 7.05 -13.95 -23.35
CA LYS A 194 6.10 -12.86 -23.14
C LYS A 194 6.58 -11.55 -23.79
N ILE A 195 7.87 -11.21 -23.67
CA ILE A 195 8.44 -10.01 -24.29
C ILE A 195 8.52 -10.16 -25.82
N LEU A 196 8.79 -11.36 -26.32
CA LEU A 196 8.77 -11.70 -27.74
C LEU A 196 7.35 -11.64 -28.30
N ARG A 197 6.35 -12.19 -27.59
CA ARG A 197 4.92 -12.06 -27.93
C ARG A 197 4.50 -10.60 -27.89
N ALA A 198 4.94 -9.83 -26.89
CA ALA A 198 4.69 -8.40 -26.80
C ALA A 198 5.23 -7.65 -28.03
N GLY A 199 6.47 -7.95 -28.45
CA GLY A 199 7.06 -7.39 -29.67
C GLY A 199 6.26 -7.72 -30.92
N LYS A 200 5.80 -8.97 -31.06
CA LYS A 200 4.92 -9.40 -32.17
C LYS A 200 3.59 -8.67 -32.17
N THR A 201 2.91 -8.63 -31.03
CA THR A 201 1.62 -7.94 -30.85
C THR A 201 1.75 -6.46 -31.19
N LEU A 202 2.81 -5.78 -30.73
CA LEU A 202 3.08 -4.38 -31.07
C LEU A 202 3.38 -4.19 -32.56
N ARG A 203 4.23 -5.03 -33.15
CA ARG A 203 4.53 -4.99 -34.59
C ARG A 203 3.26 -5.15 -35.44
N TYR A 204 2.42 -6.13 -35.13
CA TYR A 204 1.18 -6.40 -35.85
C TYR A 204 0.16 -5.26 -35.69
N ALA A 205 0.07 -4.68 -34.49
CA ALA A 205 -0.75 -3.51 -34.23
C ALA A 205 -0.25 -2.28 -35.02
N ILE A 206 1.05 -2.06 -35.11
CA ILE A 206 1.66 -0.98 -35.93
C ILE A 206 1.36 -1.21 -37.42
N LEU A 207 1.58 -2.42 -37.94
CA LEU A 207 1.29 -2.72 -39.35
C LEU A 207 -0.20 -2.56 -39.70
N SER A 208 -1.10 -2.77 -38.73
CA SER A 208 -2.55 -2.63 -38.94
C SER A 208 -3.04 -1.19 -38.81
N SER A 209 -2.52 -0.43 -37.84
CA SER A 209 -2.98 0.93 -37.53
C SER A 209 -2.17 2.03 -38.21
N ALA A 210 -0.87 1.83 -38.40
CA ALA A 210 0.09 2.80 -38.93
C ALA A 210 1.18 2.13 -39.81
N PRO A 211 0.84 1.53 -40.97
CA PRO A 211 1.81 0.79 -41.80
C PRO A 211 3.02 1.61 -42.26
N HIS A 212 2.88 2.93 -42.34
CA HIS A 212 3.94 3.84 -42.80
C HIS A 212 5.14 3.96 -41.83
N MET A 213 5.00 3.47 -40.59
CA MET A 213 6.05 3.53 -39.58
C MET A 213 7.17 2.52 -39.81
N ILE A 214 6.84 1.33 -40.33
CA ILE A 214 7.81 0.28 -40.69
C ILE A 214 8.05 0.36 -42.19
N ARG A 215 9.21 0.89 -42.60
CA ARG A 215 9.57 1.05 -44.02
C ARG A 215 11.07 1.24 -44.21
N ASP A 216 11.50 1.14 -45.46
CA ASP A 216 12.86 1.47 -45.85
C ASP A 216 13.13 2.98 -45.69
N ARG A 217 14.24 3.32 -45.04
CA ARG A 217 14.67 4.71 -44.79
C ARG A 217 16.09 4.90 -45.32
N LYS A 218 16.34 6.05 -45.97
CA LYS A 218 17.66 6.40 -46.50
C LYS A 218 18.28 7.49 -45.64
N TYR A 219 19.49 7.27 -45.17
CA TYR A 219 20.25 8.23 -44.38
C TYR A 219 21.75 8.10 -44.71
N HIS A 220 22.42 9.23 -44.98
CA HIS A 220 23.81 9.27 -45.46
C HIS A 220 24.15 8.22 -46.55
N LEU A 221 23.30 8.14 -47.59
CA LEU A 221 23.43 7.21 -48.73
C LEU A 221 23.32 5.71 -48.39
N LYS A 222 23.16 5.34 -47.12
CA LYS A 222 22.79 3.97 -46.69
C LYS A 222 21.27 3.82 -46.65
N THR A 223 20.79 2.67 -47.09
CA THR A 223 19.37 2.30 -46.98
C THR A 223 19.21 1.33 -45.83
N TYR A 224 18.48 1.75 -44.79
CA TYR A 224 18.08 0.93 -43.67
C TYR A 224 16.72 0.33 -44.00
N ARG A 225 16.67 -1.00 -44.18
CA ARG A 225 15.44 -1.70 -44.56
C ARG A 225 14.50 -1.88 -43.37
N GLN A 226 13.20 -1.79 -43.64
CA GLN A 226 12.09 -2.10 -42.72
C GLN A 226 12.33 -1.62 -41.28
N CYS A 227 12.61 -0.33 -41.11
CA CYS A 227 12.96 0.25 -39.81
C CYS A 227 11.98 1.34 -39.37
N CYS A 228 11.81 1.44 -38.06
CA CYS A 228 11.06 2.46 -37.35
C CYS A 228 11.97 3.60 -36.89
N VAL A 229 11.37 4.74 -36.53
CA VAL A 229 12.06 5.85 -35.88
C VAL A 229 11.67 5.92 -34.41
N GLY A 230 12.64 6.13 -33.51
CA GLY A 230 12.40 6.20 -32.06
C GLY A 230 11.28 7.15 -31.66
N THR A 231 11.28 8.39 -32.18
CA THR A 231 10.22 9.37 -31.91
C THR A 231 8.84 8.93 -32.42
N GLU A 232 8.77 8.29 -33.60
CA GLU A 232 7.51 7.81 -34.17
C GLU A 232 6.92 6.65 -33.33
N LEU A 233 7.78 5.77 -32.79
CA LEU A 233 7.36 4.68 -31.90
C LEU A 233 6.78 5.21 -30.58
N VAL A 234 7.41 6.23 -30.00
CA VAL A 234 6.91 6.91 -28.79
C VAL A 234 5.58 7.59 -29.06
N ASP A 235 5.46 8.32 -30.17
CA ASP A 235 4.23 9.01 -30.55
C ASP A 235 3.06 8.04 -30.75
N TRP A 236 3.32 6.92 -31.44
CA TRP A 236 2.30 5.89 -31.66
C TRP A 236 1.84 5.26 -30.35
N GLN A 237 2.77 4.90 -29.46
CA GLN A 237 2.45 4.27 -28.19
C GLN A 237 1.59 5.17 -27.29
N MET A 238 1.90 6.47 -27.25
CA MET A 238 1.10 7.46 -26.52
C MET A 238 -0.32 7.64 -27.09
N GLN A 239 -0.51 7.40 -28.40
CA GLN A 239 -1.83 7.46 -29.03
C GLN A 239 -2.66 6.20 -28.80
N GLN A 240 -2.02 5.03 -28.70
CA GLN A 240 -2.73 3.75 -28.59
C GLN A 240 -3.29 3.47 -27.20
N SER A 241 -2.67 3.97 -26.12
CA SER A 241 -3.12 3.64 -24.77
C SER A 241 -3.07 4.80 -23.79
N SER A 242 -4.10 4.85 -22.94
CA SER A 242 -4.20 5.82 -21.85
C SER A 242 -3.37 5.46 -20.62
N CYS A 243 -2.70 4.30 -20.58
CA CYS A 243 -1.82 3.92 -19.46
C CYS A 243 -0.43 4.58 -19.53
N VAL A 244 -0.09 5.19 -20.68
CA VAL A 244 1.18 5.87 -20.92
C VAL A 244 0.98 7.38 -20.77
N HIS A 245 1.50 7.95 -19.69
CA HIS A 245 1.27 9.36 -19.31
C HIS A 245 2.38 10.29 -19.77
N SER A 246 3.56 9.76 -20.13
CA SER A 246 4.73 10.55 -20.52
C SER A 246 5.58 9.85 -21.58
N ARG A 247 6.35 10.65 -22.34
CA ARG A 247 7.31 10.15 -23.33
C ARG A 247 8.43 9.33 -22.71
N ILE A 248 8.84 9.69 -21.49
CA ILE A 248 9.86 8.98 -20.71
C ILE A 248 9.37 7.58 -20.31
N GLN A 249 8.11 7.46 -19.90
CA GLN A 249 7.50 6.16 -19.63
C GLN A 249 7.50 5.27 -20.89
N ALA A 250 7.15 5.85 -22.05
CA ALA A 250 7.22 5.15 -23.34
C ALA A 250 8.65 4.68 -23.68
N VAL A 251 9.66 5.52 -23.43
CA VAL A 251 11.08 5.15 -23.59
C VAL A 251 11.43 3.94 -22.73
N GLY A 252 11.01 3.90 -21.46
CA GLY A 252 11.22 2.74 -20.60
C GLY A 252 10.56 1.47 -21.11
N MET A 253 9.33 1.58 -21.63
CA MET A 253 8.61 0.45 -22.22
C MET A 253 9.31 -0.09 -23.48
N TRP A 254 9.83 0.78 -24.36
CA TRP A 254 10.60 0.35 -25.54
C TRP A 254 11.99 -0.17 -25.18
N GLN A 255 12.61 0.36 -24.12
CA GLN A 255 13.90 -0.13 -23.62
C GLN A 255 13.83 -1.61 -23.25
N VAL A 256 12.71 -2.08 -22.69
CA VAL A 256 12.48 -3.51 -22.38
C VAL A 256 12.68 -4.39 -23.62
N LEU A 257 12.07 -4.01 -24.75
CA LEU A 257 12.17 -4.78 -25.99
C LEU A 257 13.58 -4.73 -26.58
N LEU A 258 14.30 -3.64 -26.34
CA LEU A 258 15.67 -3.47 -26.82
C LEU A 258 16.68 -4.29 -26.02
N GLU A 259 16.56 -4.32 -24.68
CA GLU A 259 17.45 -5.12 -23.82
C GLU A 259 17.34 -6.62 -24.11
N GLU A 260 16.14 -7.09 -24.48
CA GLU A 260 15.88 -8.50 -24.82
C GLU A 260 16.10 -8.82 -26.32
N GLY A 261 16.53 -7.85 -27.13
CA GLY A 261 16.85 -8.06 -28.55
C GLY A 261 15.64 -8.29 -29.47
N VAL A 262 14.43 -8.00 -28.99
CA VAL A 262 13.18 -8.06 -29.77
C VAL A 262 13.06 -6.83 -30.69
N LEU A 263 13.62 -5.70 -30.27
CA LEU A 263 13.75 -4.47 -31.03
C LEU A 263 15.21 -4.00 -31.03
N ASN A 264 15.89 -4.03 -32.17
CA ASN A 264 17.32 -3.71 -32.24
C ASN A 264 17.56 -2.31 -32.81
N HIS A 265 18.48 -1.54 -32.22
CA HIS A 265 19.01 -0.35 -32.88
C HIS A 265 19.86 -0.78 -34.09
N VAL A 266 19.71 -0.12 -35.24
CA VAL A 266 20.39 -0.55 -36.48
C VAL A 266 21.92 -0.50 -36.41
N ASP A 267 22.48 0.33 -35.53
CA ASP A 267 23.93 0.45 -35.29
C ASP A 267 24.38 -0.23 -33.97
N GLY A 268 23.49 -0.96 -33.28
CA GLY A 268 23.84 -1.74 -32.08
C GLY A 268 23.94 -0.95 -30.77
N GLU A 269 23.27 0.20 -30.66
CA GLU A 269 23.16 0.92 -29.38
C GLU A 269 22.30 0.13 -28.37
N THR A 270 22.74 0.09 -27.11
CA THR A 270 22.07 -0.65 -26.01
C THR A 270 21.01 0.17 -25.27
N SER A 271 20.77 1.42 -25.69
CA SER A 271 19.83 2.34 -25.07
C SER A 271 18.83 2.86 -26.09
N PHE A 272 17.54 2.72 -25.82
CA PHE A 272 16.48 3.31 -26.60
C PHE A 272 16.42 4.82 -26.32
N GLN A 273 16.30 5.60 -27.39
CA GLN A 273 16.22 7.06 -27.33
C GLN A 273 15.05 7.58 -28.15
N ASP A 274 14.31 8.51 -27.57
CA ASP A 274 13.28 9.33 -28.23
C ASP A 274 13.93 10.38 -29.14
N LYS A 275 14.59 9.90 -30.19
CA LYS A 275 15.30 10.70 -31.20
C LYS A 275 15.04 10.14 -32.60
N TYR A 276 15.53 10.86 -33.60
CA TYR A 276 15.53 10.41 -34.99
C TYR A 276 16.60 9.32 -35.23
N LEU A 277 16.47 8.19 -34.53
CA LEU A 277 17.30 7.00 -34.62
C LEU A 277 16.47 5.83 -35.14
N PHE A 278 17.11 4.88 -35.83
CA PHE A 278 16.42 3.78 -36.48
C PHE A 278 16.47 2.49 -35.66
N TYR A 279 15.32 1.85 -35.53
CA TYR A 279 15.15 0.58 -34.82
C TYR A 279 14.46 -0.43 -35.72
N ARG A 280 14.74 -1.72 -35.55
CA ARG A 280 14.16 -2.81 -36.35
C ARG A 280 13.66 -3.93 -35.43
N PHE A 281 12.44 -4.42 -35.68
CA PHE A 281 11.91 -5.59 -34.99
C PHE A 281 12.63 -6.86 -35.46
N LEU A 282 12.77 -7.83 -34.56
CA LEU A 282 13.42 -9.11 -34.84
C LEU A 282 12.83 -9.84 -36.06
N ASP A 283 11.50 -9.79 -36.24
CA ASP A 283 10.83 -10.42 -37.38
C ASP A 283 11.17 -9.76 -38.73
N ASP A 284 11.51 -8.47 -38.72
CA ASP A 284 11.86 -7.68 -39.91
C ASP A 284 13.35 -7.79 -40.29
N GLU A 285 14.15 -8.55 -39.53
CA GLU A 285 15.53 -8.89 -39.92
C GLU A 285 15.58 -9.90 -41.06
N ARG A 286 14.52 -10.72 -41.22
CA ARG A 286 14.41 -11.70 -42.31
C ARG A 286 13.94 -11.00 -43.59
N GLU A 287 14.53 -11.34 -44.73
CA GLU A 287 14.17 -10.72 -46.02
C GLU A 287 12.71 -10.99 -46.44
N ASP A 288 12.15 -12.12 -46.01
CA ASP A 288 10.75 -12.54 -46.22
C ASP A 288 9.91 -12.35 -44.94
N ALA A 289 9.87 -11.13 -44.41
CA ALA A 289 9.05 -10.84 -43.22
C ALA A 289 7.56 -11.06 -43.52
N CYS A 290 6.92 -11.99 -42.79
CA CYS A 290 5.52 -12.32 -43.01
C CYS A 290 4.61 -11.15 -42.61
N VAL A 291 3.65 -10.85 -43.48
CA VAL A 291 2.54 -9.93 -43.18
C VAL A 291 1.55 -10.70 -42.30
N PRO A 292 1.00 -10.11 -41.21
CA PRO A 292 0.07 -10.82 -40.34
C PRO A 292 -1.19 -11.25 -41.10
N ASP A 293 -1.71 -12.44 -40.79
CA ASP A 293 -3.02 -12.89 -41.28
C ASP A 293 -4.17 -12.15 -40.56
N GLU A 294 -5.39 -12.21 -41.07
CA GLU A 294 -6.57 -11.55 -40.47
C GLU A 294 -6.84 -12.01 -39.03
N GLU A 295 -6.58 -13.28 -38.72
CA GLU A 295 -6.72 -13.81 -37.36
C GLU A 295 -5.65 -13.25 -36.42
N GLU A 296 -4.39 -13.16 -36.87
CA GLU A 296 -3.30 -12.57 -36.09
C GLU A 296 -3.52 -11.06 -35.85
N ARG A 297 -4.10 -10.35 -36.84
CA ARG A 297 -4.51 -8.94 -36.66
C ARG A 297 -5.56 -8.82 -35.56
N ARG A 298 -6.57 -9.71 -35.56
CA ARG A 298 -7.64 -9.72 -34.57
C ARG A 298 -7.10 -10.03 -33.17
N GLU A 299 -6.29 -11.07 -33.02
CA GLU A 299 -5.61 -11.41 -31.75
C GLU A 299 -4.75 -10.25 -31.24
N SER A 300 -3.96 -9.62 -32.12
CA SER A 300 -3.08 -8.51 -31.72
C SER A 300 -3.87 -7.29 -31.20
N GLN A 301 -5.05 -7.02 -31.74
CA GLN A 301 -5.92 -5.94 -31.26
C GLN A 301 -6.56 -6.27 -29.91
N GLU A 302 -6.91 -7.54 -29.68
CA GLU A 302 -7.44 -8.01 -28.39
C GLU A 302 -6.37 -7.98 -27.29
N GLU A 303 -5.12 -8.39 -27.60
CA GLU A 303 -4.00 -8.46 -26.67
C GLU A 303 -3.25 -7.12 -26.45
N LEU A 304 -3.45 -6.12 -27.31
CA LEU A 304 -2.65 -4.88 -27.32
C LEU A 304 -2.67 -4.16 -25.96
N GLN A 305 -3.85 -4.03 -25.35
CA GLN A 305 -4.00 -3.27 -24.11
C GLN A 305 -3.35 -3.98 -22.92
N ASP A 306 -3.44 -5.31 -22.86
CA ASP A 306 -2.79 -6.12 -21.83
C ASP A 306 -1.27 -6.14 -22.02
N THR A 307 -0.81 -6.18 -23.28
CA THR A 307 0.62 -6.06 -23.64
C THR A 307 1.20 -4.72 -23.19
N LEU A 308 0.49 -3.62 -23.46
CA LEU A 308 0.93 -2.28 -23.02
C LEU A 308 0.89 -2.14 -21.50
N LEU A 309 -0.09 -2.74 -20.82
CA LEU A 309 -0.12 -2.77 -19.36
C LEU A 309 1.08 -3.55 -18.80
N PHE A 310 1.37 -4.73 -19.34
CA PHE A 310 2.53 -5.53 -18.96
C PHE A 310 3.84 -4.75 -19.13
N LEU A 311 4.07 -4.15 -20.31
CA LEU A 311 5.26 -3.32 -20.56
C LEU A 311 5.34 -2.10 -19.63
N SER A 312 4.20 -1.52 -19.25
CA SER A 312 4.17 -0.37 -18.33
C SER A 312 4.62 -0.74 -16.90
N GLN A 313 4.50 -2.01 -16.50
CA GLN A 313 4.92 -2.50 -15.19
C GLN A 313 6.42 -2.79 -15.13
N ILE A 314 7.02 -3.26 -16.23
CA ILE A 314 8.46 -3.60 -16.29
C ILE A 314 9.34 -2.49 -16.91
N GLY A 315 8.73 -1.51 -17.58
CA GLY A 315 9.41 -0.38 -18.19
C GLY A 315 10.21 0.52 -17.22
N PRO A 316 9.69 0.85 -16.01
CA PRO A 316 10.42 1.69 -15.05
C PRO A 316 11.77 1.11 -14.61
N ASP A 317 11.83 -0.19 -14.31
CA ASP A 317 13.05 -0.89 -13.94
C ASP A 317 14.08 -0.95 -15.09
N ALA A 318 13.62 -1.23 -16.32
CA ALA A 318 14.47 -1.17 -17.52
C ALA A 318 15.02 0.25 -17.77
N LEU A 319 14.19 1.27 -17.55
CA LEU A 319 14.59 2.67 -17.65
C LEU A 319 15.62 3.04 -16.60
N MET A 320 15.43 2.62 -15.34
CA MET A 320 16.41 2.80 -14.26
C MET A 320 17.75 2.16 -14.63
N ARG A 321 17.77 0.91 -15.10
CA ARG A 321 19.02 0.24 -15.53
C ARG A 321 19.72 1.01 -16.65
N MET A 322 18.97 1.47 -17.65
CA MET A 322 19.52 2.26 -18.75
C MET A 322 20.17 3.55 -18.25
N ILE A 323 19.53 4.26 -17.31
CA ILE A 323 20.07 5.49 -16.71
C ILE A 323 21.29 5.19 -15.83
N LEU A 324 21.26 4.13 -15.02
CA LEU A 324 22.35 3.77 -14.10
C LEU A 324 23.64 3.33 -14.81
N ARG A 325 23.58 2.95 -16.09
CA ARG A 325 24.77 2.74 -16.93
C ARG A 325 25.55 4.04 -17.19
N LYS A 326 24.93 5.22 -17.01
CA LYS A 326 25.63 6.51 -17.05
C LYS A 326 26.44 6.73 -15.77
N PRO A 327 27.62 7.38 -15.86
CA PRO A 327 28.37 7.74 -14.67
C PRO A 327 27.54 8.73 -13.81
N PRO A 328 27.69 8.69 -12.47
CA PRO A 328 27.01 9.59 -11.53
C PRO A 328 26.98 11.07 -11.93
N SER A 329 28.07 11.58 -12.50
CA SER A 329 28.22 12.99 -12.89
C SER A 329 27.42 13.43 -14.11
N GLU A 330 26.93 12.49 -14.93
CA GLU A 330 26.22 12.78 -16.19
C GLU A 330 24.69 12.65 -16.06
N ARG A 331 24.19 12.29 -14.87
CA ARG A 331 22.76 12.10 -14.62
C ARG A 331 22.06 13.45 -14.46
N THR A 332 20.95 13.62 -15.16
CA THR A 332 20.12 14.82 -15.04
C THR A 332 19.22 14.76 -13.81
N ALA A 333 18.67 15.90 -13.37
CA ALA A 333 17.76 15.93 -12.22
C ALA A 333 16.51 15.05 -12.43
N ASP A 334 15.97 15.01 -13.65
CA ASP A 334 14.82 14.18 -14.00
C ASP A 334 15.18 12.68 -13.94
N GLU A 335 16.40 12.32 -14.36
CA GLU A 335 16.92 10.95 -14.29
C GLU A 335 17.14 10.48 -12.85
N LEU A 336 17.59 11.37 -11.97
CA LEU A 336 17.73 11.08 -10.55
C LEU A 336 16.38 10.82 -9.88
N GLU A 337 15.32 11.55 -10.28
CA GLU A 337 13.97 11.31 -9.77
C GLU A 337 13.43 9.94 -10.22
N ILE A 338 13.68 9.55 -11.48
CA ILE A 338 13.30 8.22 -11.99
C ILE A 338 13.99 7.12 -11.20
N ILE A 339 15.29 7.24 -10.96
CA ILE A 339 16.02 6.27 -10.13
C ILE A 339 15.39 6.25 -8.73
N TYR A 340 15.19 7.41 -8.10
CA TYR A 340 14.63 7.52 -6.75
C TYR A 340 13.26 6.81 -6.61
N GLU A 341 12.34 7.00 -7.57
CA GLU A 341 11.04 6.33 -7.57
C GLU A 341 11.19 4.80 -7.62
N GLU A 342 12.13 4.26 -8.38
CA GLU A 342 12.41 2.81 -8.40
C GLU A 342 13.06 2.34 -7.09
N LEU A 343 13.92 3.15 -6.44
CA LEU A 343 14.49 2.83 -5.12
C LEU A 343 13.42 2.72 -4.02
N LEU A 344 12.23 3.31 -4.19
CA LEU A 344 11.12 3.14 -3.25
C LEU A 344 10.57 1.71 -3.26
N HIS A 345 10.67 1.01 -4.39
CA HIS A 345 10.17 -0.35 -4.59
C HIS A 345 11.19 -1.44 -4.17
N ILE A 346 12.46 -1.09 -4.01
CA ILE A 346 13.52 -2.03 -3.59
C ILE A 346 13.47 -2.26 -2.08
N LYS A 347 13.09 -3.49 -1.69
CA LYS A 347 12.93 -3.90 -0.28
C LYS A 347 14.19 -3.70 0.56
N ALA A 348 15.38 -4.00 0.03
CA ALA A 348 16.65 -3.76 0.74
C ALA A 348 16.81 -2.31 1.20
N LEU A 349 16.20 -1.35 0.50
CA LEU A 349 16.30 0.08 0.78
C LEU A 349 15.12 0.62 1.61
N SER A 350 14.08 -0.18 1.88
CA SER A 350 12.83 0.27 2.51
C SER A 350 13.04 1.03 3.83
N HIS A 351 13.98 0.55 4.64
CA HIS A 351 14.36 1.09 5.94
C HIS A 351 15.19 2.38 5.90
N LEU A 352 15.67 2.80 4.72
CA LEU A 352 16.44 4.04 4.57
C LEU A 352 15.52 5.25 4.47
N SER A 353 15.98 6.40 4.99
CA SER A 353 15.23 7.65 4.87
C SER A 353 15.14 8.12 3.42
N THR A 354 14.14 8.95 3.12
CA THR A 354 13.95 9.55 1.79
C THR A 354 15.17 10.37 1.36
N THR A 355 15.81 11.10 2.28
CA THR A 355 17.07 11.82 2.03
C THR A 355 18.19 10.88 1.60
N VAL A 356 18.39 9.76 2.30
CA VAL A 356 19.41 8.77 1.93
C VAL A 356 19.11 8.16 0.57
N LYS A 357 17.85 7.79 0.28
CA LYS A 357 17.48 7.25 -1.04
C LYS A 357 17.74 8.23 -2.18
N ARG A 358 17.48 9.53 -1.98
CA ARG A 358 17.79 10.56 -3.00
C ARG A 358 19.28 10.72 -3.24
N GLU A 359 20.08 10.75 -2.16
CA GLU A 359 21.54 10.79 -2.30
C GLU A 359 22.08 9.50 -2.95
N LEU A 360 21.49 8.34 -2.65
CA LEU A 360 21.81 7.07 -3.30
C LEU A 360 21.53 7.10 -4.80
N ALA A 361 20.42 7.67 -5.25
CA ALA A 361 20.13 7.81 -6.69
C ALA A 361 21.26 8.53 -7.45
N GLY A 362 21.93 9.48 -6.78
CA GLY A 362 23.07 10.21 -7.31
C GLY A 362 24.38 9.42 -7.40
N VAL A 363 24.55 8.32 -6.66
CA VAL A 363 25.84 7.61 -6.54
C VAL A 363 25.78 6.14 -6.95
N LEU A 364 24.61 5.54 -6.99
CA LEU A 364 24.45 4.11 -7.28
C LEU A 364 25.07 3.74 -8.62
N ILE A 365 25.80 2.64 -8.66
CA ILE A 365 26.43 2.10 -9.86
C ILE A 365 25.72 0.80 -10.21
N PHE A 366 25.35 0.63 -11.48
CA PHE A 366 24.84 -0.64 -11.98
C PHE A 366 26.01 -1.52 -12.41
N GLU A 367 26.08 -2.74 -11.88
CA GLU A 367 27.12 -3.73 -12.18
C GLU A 367 26.47 -5.04 -12.62
N SER A 368 26.91 -5.59 -13.76
CA SER A 368 26.37 -6.84 -14.31
C SER A 368 27.49 -7.82 -14.63
N HIS A 369 27.26 -9.10 -14.36
CA HIS A 369 28.22 -10.19 -14.58
C HIS A 369 27.53 -11.33 -15.34
N GLU A 370 28.15 -11.77 -16.43
CA GLU A 370 27.52 -12.72 -17.35
C GLU A 370 27.59 -14.18 -16.87
N LYS A 371 28.65 -14.58 -16.16
CA LYS A 371 28.96 -15.99 -15.89
C LYS A 371 28.84 -16.37 -14.42
N ALA A 372 28.19 -17.50 -14.15
CA ALA A 372 28.24 -18.20 -12.87
C ALA A 372 29.70 -18.51 -12.46
N GLY A 373 29.93 -18.65 -11.16
CA GLY A 373 31.27 -18.89 -10.61
C GLY A 373 32.17 -17.65 -10.52
N THR A 374 31.76 -16.51 -11.10
CA THR A 374 32.50 -15.25 -10.98
C THR A 374 32.56 -14.82 -9.51
N VAL A 375 33.77 -14.55 -9.01
CA VAL A 375 33.99 -14.09 -7.63
C VAL A 375 33.91 -12.56 -7.58
N LEU A 376 32.98 -12.01 -6.79
CA LEU A 376 32.84 -10.56 -6.58
C LEU A 376 33.96 -10.01 -5.70
N PHE A 377 34.24 -10.70 -4.59
CA PHE A 377 35.34 -10.40 -3.68
C PHE A 377 35.64 -11.61 -2.80
N ASN A 378 36.84 -11.67 -2.24
CA ASN A 378 37.29 -12.75 -1.36
C ASN A 378 37.25 -12.37 0.11
N GLN A 379 37.03 -13.37 0.98
CA GLN A 379 37.22 -13.24 2.42
C GLN A 379 38.67 -12.79 2.71
N GLY A 380 38.81 -11.79 3.58
CA GLY A 380 40.07 -11.16 3.94
C GLY A 380 40.42 -9.89 3.14
N GLU A 381 39.75 -9.62 2.03
CA GLU A 381 39.97 -8.39 1.25
C GLU A 381 39.43 -7.15 1.95
N GLU A 382 39.88 -5.96 1.53
CA GLU A 382 39.33 -4.71 2.05
C GLU A 382 37.88 -4.51 1.57
N GLY A 383 37.02 -4.00 2.47
CA GLY A 383 35.65 -3.63 2.10
C GLY A 383 35.60 -2.38 1.24
N THR A 384 35.41 -2.54 -0.07
CA THR A 384 35.33 -1.41 -1.03
C THR A 384 33.92 -0.96 -1.35
N SER A 385 32.94 -1.87 -1.38
CA SER A 385 31.58 -1.55 -1.82
C SER A 385 30.48 -2.34 -1.07
N TRP A 386 29.26 -1.81 -1.10
CA TRP A 386 28.02 -2.46 -0.65
C TRP A 386 27.18 -2.80 -1.88
N TYR A 387 26.56 -3.99 -1.88
CA TYR A 387 25.85 -4.54 -3.03
C TYR A 387 24.42 -4.91 -2.69
N ILE A 388 23.52 -4.71 -3.65
CA ILE A 388 22.12 -5.15 -3.63
C ILE A 388 21.85 -5.94 -4.90
N ILE A 389 21.22 -7.11 -4.80
CA ILE A 389 20.95 -7.99 -5.93
C ILE A 389 19.67 -7.53 -6.63
N LEU A 390 19.77 -7.09 -7.89
CA LEU A 390 18.62 -6.77 -8.75
C LEU A 390 18.15 -7.97 -9.58
N LYS A 391 19.08 -8.84 -9.96
CA LYS A 391 18.78 -10.05 -10.74
C LYS A 391 19.83 -11.10 -10.42
N GLY A 392 19.40 -12.35 -10.32
CA GLY A 392 20.27 -13.49 -10.09
C GLY A 392 20.44 -13.84 -8.62
N SER A 393 21.47 -14.62 -8.32
CA SER A 393 21.77 -15.15 -6.99
C SER A 393 23.26 -15.38 -6.79
N VAL A 394 23.68 -15.33 -5.53
CA VAL A 394 25.09 -15.48 -5.13
C VAL A 394 25.23 -16.41 -3.92
N ASN A 395 26.34 -17.13 -3.86
CA ASN A 395 26.75 -17.96 -2.74
C ASN A 395 27.62 -17.14 -1.77
N VAL A 396 27.32 -17.21 -0.46
CA VAL A 396 28.16 -16.67 0.61
C VAL A 396 29.09 -17.77 1.11
N VAL A 397 30.39 -17.63 0.87
CA VAL A 397 31.39 -18.66 1.17
C VAL A 397 32.31 -18.21 2.30
N ILE A 398 32.49 -19.04 3.32
CA ILE A 398 33.44 -18.80 4.41
C ILE A 398 34.48 -19.92 4.45
N TYR A 399 35.76 -19.57 4.51
CA TYR A 399 36.85 -20.54 4.62
C TYR A 399 36.67 -21.46 5.83
N GLY A 400 36.78 -22.76 5.59
CA GLY A 400 36.55 -23.80 6.60
C GLY A 400 35.09 -24.15 6.87
N LYS A 401 34.11 -23.38 6.36
CA LYS A 401 32.67 -23.66 6.47
C LYS A 401 31.99 -23.95 5.13
N GLY A 402 32.60 -23.57 4.01
CA GLY A 402 31.98 -23.71 2.69
C GLY A 402 30.88 -22.67 2.46
N VAL A 403 29.83 -23.05 1.72
CA VAL A 403 28.68 -22.19 1.45
C VAL A 403 27.80 -22.10 2.71
N VAL A 404 27.69 -20.91 3.28
CA VAL A 404 26.90 -20.65 4.50
C VAL A 404 25.43 -20.42 4.18
N CYS A 405 25.17 -19.67 3.12
CA CYS A 405 23.82 -19.40 2.60
C CYS A 405 23.89 -18.89 1.15
N THR A 406 22.74 -18.86 0.49
CA THR A 406 22.55 -18.30 -0.86
C THR A 406 21.64 -17.08 -0.79
N LEU A 407 22.06 -15.99 -1.43
CA LEU A 407 21.31 -14.74 -1.52
C LEU A 407 20.66 -14.61 -2.89
N HIS A 408 19.46 -14.03 -2.94
CA HIS A 408 18.66 -13.86 -4.16
C HIS A 408 18.31 -12.38 -4.39
N GLU A 409 17.66 -12.10 -5.51
CA GLU A 409 17.14 -10.76 -5.81
C GLU A 409 16.35 -10.14 -4.65
N GLY A 410 16.71 -8.90 -4.31
CA GLY A 410 16.18 -8.16 -3.18
C GLY A 410 17.05 -8.25 -1.90
N ASP A 411 17.98 -9.20 -1.83
CA ASP A 411 18.93 -9.32 -0.72
C ASP A 411 20.12 -8.34 -0.90
N ASP A 412 20.79 -8.02 0.22
CA ASP A 412 21.95 -7.12 0.25
C ASP A 412 23.13 -7.72 1.04
N PHE A 413 24.35 -7.35 0.65
CA PHE A 413 25.59 -7.87 1.28
C PHE A 413 26.77 -6.92 1.20
N GLY A 414 27.77 -7.14 2.06
CA GLY A 414 29.03 -6.39 2.04
C GLY A 414 29.00 -5.04 2.79
N LYS A 415 27.91 -4.72 3.49
CA LYS A 415 27.79 -3.47 4.27
C LYS A 415 28.76 -3.38 5.45
N LEU A 416 29.00 -4.49 6.14
CA LEU A 416 29.76 -4.53 7.40
C LEU A 416 31.18 -3.97 7.28
N ALA A 417 31.89 -4.38 6.23
CA ALA A 417 33.28 -4.00 5.99
C ALA A 417 33.45 -2.49 5.75
N LEU A 418 32.40 -1.82 5.24
CA LEU A 418 32.40 -0.37 5.06
C LEU A 418 32.26 0.40 6.38
N VAL A 419 31.48 -0.15 7.32
CA VAL A 419 31.16 0.51 8.60
C VAL A 419 32.30 0.39 9.60
N ASN A 420 32.90 -0.81 9.69
CA ASN A 420 33.88 -1.13 10.72
C ASN A 420 35.34 -0.97 10.25
N ASP A 421 35.55 -0.59 8.98
CA ASP A 421 36.86 -0.56 8.34
C ASP A 421 37.64 -1.87 8.52
N ALA A 422 36.91 -2.98 8.39
CA ALA A 422 37.36 -4.34 8.65
C ALA A 422 37.43 -5.14 7.34
N PRO A 423 38.29 -6.19 7.27
CA PRO A 423 38.35 -7.06 6.10
C PRO A 423 37.02 -7.83 5.89
N ARG A 424 36.79 -8.30 4.66
CA ARG A 424 35.62 -9.10 4.29
C ARG A 424 35.56 -10.38 5.12
N ALA A 425 34.44 -10.62 5.80
CA ALA A 425 34.21 -11.82 6.60
C ALA A 425 33.84 -13.07 5.77
N ALA A 426 33.50 -12.89 4.49
CA ALA A 426 33.10 -13.96 3.58
C ALA A 426 33.47 -13.60 2.13
N SER A 427 33.62 -14.60 1.26
CA SER A 427 33.70 -14.45 -0.19
C SER A 427 32.30 -14.51 -0.80
N ILE A 428 32.09 -13.79 -1.90
CA ILE A 428 30.83 -13.81 -2.67
C ILE A 428 31.11 -14.32 -4.07
N VAL A 429 30.36 -15.35 -4.48
CA VAL A 429 30.51 -16.01 -5.78
C VAL A 429 29.16 -16.09 -6.47
N LEU A 430 29.09 -15.74 -7.76
CA LEU A 430 27.87 -15.88 -8.55
C LEU A 430 27.41 -17.34 -8.60
N ARG A 431 26.11 -17.54 -8.37
CA ARG A 431 25.48 -18.86 -8.44
C ARG A 431 24.90 -19.16 -9.82
N GLU A 432 24.43 -18.13 -10.52
CA GLU A 432 23.81 -18.22 -11.84
C GLU A 432 24.39 -17.17 -12.81
N ASP A 433 24.12 -17.37 -14.11
CA ASP A 433 24.53 -16.47 -15.18
C ASP A 433 23.72 -15.16 -15.16
N ASN A 434 24.26 -14.09 -15.76
CA ASN A 434 23.58 -12.80 -15.93
C ASN A 434 23.05 -12.16 -14.63
N CYS A 435 23.88 -12.14 -13.58
CA CYS A 435 23.52 -11.44 -12.33
C CYS A 435 23.66 -9.92 -12.48
N HIS A 436 22.79 -9.15 -11.82
CA HIS A 436 22.78 -7.69 -11.83
C HIS A 436 22.75 -7.16 -10.39
N PHE A 437 23.56 -6.15 -10.13
CA PHE A 437 23.76 -5.56 -8.81
C PHE A 437 23.66 -4.04 -8.87
N LEU A 438 23.12 -3.46 -7.80
CA LEU A 438 23.39 -2.07 -7.45
C LEU A 438 24.58 -2.04 -6.49
N ARG A 439 25.55 -1.19 -6.78
CA ARG A 439 26.76 -1.01 -5.99
C ARG A 439 26.88 0.42 -5.46
N VAL A 440 27.26 0.55 -4.21
CA VAL A 440 27.66 1.82 -3.58
C VAL A 440 29.08 1.68 -3.05
N ASP A 441 29.97 2.57 -3.50
CA ASP A 441 31.38 2.53 -3.10
C ASP A 441 31.59 3.16 -1.72
N LYS A 442 32.65 2.75 -1.00
CA LYS A 442 32.97 3.14 0.38
C LYS A 442 33.00 4.66 0.59
N GLU A 443 33.59 5.39 -0.36
CA GLU A 443 33.72 6.84 -0.29
C GLU A 443 32.35 7.53 -0.33
N ASP A 444 31.50 7.13 -1.27
CA ASP A 444 30.14 7.63 -1.40
C ASP A 444 29.26 7.21 -0.23
N PHE A 445 29.37 5.95 0.22
CA PHE A 445 28.66 5.43 1.40
C PHE A 445 28.96 6.29 2.64
N ASN A 446 30.24 6.54 2.91
CA ASN A 446 30.66 7.36 4.04
C ASN A 446 30.33 8.85 3.84
N ARG A 447 30.38 9.37 2.60
CA ARG A 447 29.95 10.75 2.30
C ARG A 447 28.48 10.93 2.62
N ILE A 448 27.61 10.03 2.18
CA ILE A 448 26.17 10.10 2.44
C ILE A 448 25.90 10.09 3.94
N LEU A 449 26.56 9.21 4.71
CA LEU A 449 26.41 9.19 6.17
C LEU A 449 26.86 10.50 6.83
N ARG A 450 28.00 11.05 6.39
CA ARG A 450 28.48 12.35 6.90
C ARG A 450 27.57 13.50 6.53
N ASP A 451 27.07 13.53 5.29
CA ASP A 451 26.20 14.59 4.79
C ASP A 451 24.85 14.57 5.50
N VAL A 452 24.30 13.38 5.77
CA VAL A 452 23.08 13.24 6.58
C VAL A 452 23.30 13.75 8.00
N GLU A 453 24.39 13.37 8.67
CA GLU A 453 24.67 13.87 10.03
C GLU A 453 25.00 15.38 10.02
N ALA A 454 25.69 15.90 9.00
CA ALA A 454 25.99 17.32 8.85
C ALA A 454 24.72 18.16 8.57
N ASN A 455 23.72 17.57 7.94
CA ASN A 455 22.41 18.20 7.72
C ASN A 455 21.44 17.97 8.89
N THR A 456 21.83 17.21 9.91
CA THR A 456 21.01 16.94 11.10
C THR A 456 21.48 17.82 12.25
N VAL A 457 20.53 18.48 12.92
CA VAL A 457 20.78 19.23 14.16
C VAL A 457 20.06 18.52 15.30
N ARG A 458 20.82 18.11 16.32
CA ARG A 458 20.30 17.44 17.52
C ARG A 458 20.45 18.36 18.72
N LEU A 459 19.32 18.80 19.28
CA LEU A 459 19.29 19.50 20.57
C LEU A 459 19.29 18.45 21.69
N LYS A 460 20.20 18.60 22.66
CA LYS A 460 20.33 17.69 23.79
C LYS A 460 20.06 18.40 25.11
N GLU A 461 19.24 17.79 25.94
CA GLU A 461 19.08 18.16 27.35
C GLU A 461 19.44 16.95 28.22
N HIS A 462 20.23 17.17 29.28
CA HIS A 462 20.72 16.10 30.15
C HIS A 462 21.40 14.92 29.42
N GLY A 463 22.02 15.18 28.27
CA GLY A 463 22.73 14.18 27.46
C GLY A 463 21.82 13.32 26.56
N GLN A 464 20.51 13.55 26.55
CA GLN A 464 19.55 12.89 25.66
C GLN A 464 19.12 13.82 24.53
N ASP A 465 18.90 13.25 23.32
CA ASP A 465 18.35 14.00 22.19
C ASP A 465 16.88 14.35 22.49
N VAL A 466 16.55 15.64 22.59
CA VAL A 466 15.18 16.13 22.87
C VAL A 466 14.49 16.74 21.65
N LEU A 467 15.26 17.16 20.64
CA LEU A 467 14.73 17.60 19.36
C LEU A 467 15.76 17.30 18.26
N VAL A 468 15.31 16.69 17.17
CA VAL A 468 16.11 16.37 15.99
C VAL A 468 15.50 17.09 14.80
N LEU A 469 16.32 17.88 14.13
CA LEU A 469 15.96 18.69 12.99
C LEU A 469 16.78 18.27 11.78
N GLU A 470 16.19 18.30 10.60
CA GLU A 470 16.90 18.06 9.33
C GLU A 470 16.85 19.31 8.45
N LYS A 471 17.99 19.67 7.87
CA LYS A 471 18.14 20.82 6.99
C LYS A 471 17.54 20.51 5.61
N SER A 472 16.45 21.20 5.27
CA SER A 472 15.79 21.13 3.97
C SER A 472 16.65 21.80 2.89
N ARG A 473 17.16 21.03 1.93
CA ARG A 473 17.78 21.56 0.70
C ARG A 473 16.70 21.97 -0.30
N ASN A 474 16.14 23.17 -0.17
CA ASN A 474 15.32 23.74 -1.25
C ASN A 474 16.24 24.26 -2.35
N SER A 475 16.60 23.41 -3.32
CA SER A 475 17.20 23.84 -4.58
C SER A 475 16.11 24.35 -5.52
N VAL A 476 15.62 25.58 -5.31
CA VAL A 476 14.99 26.36 -6.39
C VAL A 476 15.43 27.82 -6.26
N HIS A 477 16.37 28.21 -7.14
CA HIS A 477 16.63 29.54 -7.67
C HIS A 477 17.00 30.70 -6.71
N GLY A 478 18.30 31.01 -6.67
CA GLY A 478 18.79 32.33 -7.13
C GLY A 478 18.39 33.60 -6.37
N SER A 479 18.12 33.56 -5.06
CA SER A 479 18.07 34.80 -4.26
C SER A 479 18.94 34.71 -3.00
N SER A 480 19.73 35.75 -2.81
CA SER A 480 20.95 35.83 -2.00
C SER A 480 20.73 36.04 -0.49
N THR A 481 19.72 35.41 0.10
CA THR A 481 19.58 35.27 1.56
C THR A 481 18.87 33.95 1.93
N SER A 482 19.56 32.82 1.69
CA SER A 482 19.06 31.49 2.04
C SER A 482 19.09 31.27 3.55
N HIS A 483 18.05 31.67 4.28
CA HIS A 483 17.82 31.14 5.62
C HIS A 483 17.62 29.63 5.51
N TYR A 484 18.57 28.87 6.06
CA TYR A 484 18.48 27.42 6.10
C TYR A 484 17.19 27.00 6.82
N LYS A 485 16.36 26.23 6.11
CA LYS A 485 15.08 25.73 6.60
C LYS A 485 15.32 24.38 7.27
N TYR A 486 14.85 24.24 8.51
CA TYR A 486 14.93 22.98 9.26
C TYR A 486 13.53 22.38 9.41
N ASN A 487 13.42 21.08 9.15
CA ASN A 487 12.20 20.30 9.38
C ASN A 487 12.35 19.51 10.68
N ILE A 488 11.27 19.37 11.43
CA ILE A 488 11.26 18.60 12.69
C ILE A 488 11.14 17.11 12.34
N MET A 489 12.10 16.30 12.80
CA MET A 489 12.11 14.85 12.57
C MET A 489 11.58 14.07 13.77
N SER A 490 11.98 14.47 14.98
CA SER A 490 11.52 13.88 16.23
C SER A 490 11.81 14.81 17.41
N GLY A 491 11.05 14.72 18.49
CA GLY A 491 11.33 15.42 19.73
C GLY A 491 10.31 15.11 20.82
N THR A 492 10.54 15.64 22.02
CA THR A 492 9.53 15.58 23.08
C THR A 492 8.36 16.53 22.75
N PRO A 493 7.13 16.23 23.18
CA PRO A 493 5.96 17.07 22.92
C PRO A 493 6.17 18.55 23.24
N GLU A 494 6.78 18.82 24.40
CA GLU A 494 7.07 20.17 24.88
C GLU A 494 8.11 20.87 24.02
N LYS A 495 9.19 20.18 23.62
CA LYS A 495 10.23 20.77 22.77
C LYS A 495 9.80 21.01 21.34
N ILE A 496 8.92 20.17 20.81
CA ILE A 496 8.30 20.40 19.50
C ILE A 496 7.46 21.69 19.58
N LEU A 497 6.63 21.84 20.62
CA LEU A 497 5.81 23.03 20.81
C LEU A 497 6.65 24.30 21.01
N GLU A 498 7.67 24.24 21.87
CA GLU A 498 8.61 25.34 22.13
C GLU A 498 9.27 25.80 20.82
N HIS A 499 9.83 24.86 20.05
CA HIS A 499 10.48 25.16 18.78
C HIS A 499 9.51 25.78 17.77
N LEU A 500 8.28 25.28 17.67
CA LEU A 500 7.26 25.84 16.78
C LEU A 500 6.86 27.27 17.17
N LEU A 501 6.73 27.55 18.47
CA LEU A 501 6.44 28.89 18.97
C LEU A 501 7.61 29.85 18.66
N GLU A 502 8.85 29.43 18.91
CA GLU A 502 10.04 30.27 18.68
C GLU A 502 10.26 30.60 17.20
N MET A 503 10.09 29.60 16.33
CA MET A 503 10.24 29.74 14.88
C MET A 503 9.05 30.44 14.22
N MET A 504 7.98 30.70 14.97
CA MET A 504 6.78 31.33 14.44
C MET A 504 7.05 32.77 14.00
N ARG A 505 7.08 32.98 12.67
CA ARG A 505 7.10 34.31 12.05
C ARG A 505 5.68 34.78 11.79
N LEU A 506 5.35 35.98 12.27
CA LEU A 506 4.02 36.57 12.19
C LEU A 506 3.59 36.91 10.74
N ASP A 507 4.54 37.13 9.82
CA ASP A 507 4.26 37.56 8.44
C ASP A 507 4.45 36.47 7.36
N SER A 508 4.86 35.25 7.72
CA SER A 508 5.29 34.24 6.73
C SER A 508 4.22 33.19 6.42
N GLN A 509 4.00 32.92 5.12
CA GLN A 509 3.14 31.83 4.65
C GLN A 509 3.69 30.44 5.04
N PHE A 510 5.00 30.32 5.25
CA PHE A 510 5.66 29.05 5.58
C PHE A 510 5.35 28.56 7.00
N THR A 511 5.23 29.47 7.97
CA THR A 511 4.82 29.14 9.34
C THR A 511 3.50 28.38 9.39
N LYS A 512 2.64 28.60 8.40
CA LYS A 512 1.32 28.00 8.29
C LYS A 512 1.40 26.47 8.19
N SER A 513 2.32 25.92 7.38
CA SER A 513 2.40 24.47 7.11
C SER A 513 2.82 23.66 8.34
N ALA A 514 3.90 24.04 9.04
CA ALA A 514 4.37 23.30 10.22
C ALA A 514 3.40 23.42 11.42
N LEU A 515 2.70 24.56 11.52
CA LEU A 515 1.63 24.74 12.50
C LEU A 515 0.40 23.89 12.16
N ASP A 516 0.04 23.78 10.88
CA ASP A 516 -1.05 22.91 10.44
C ASP A 516 -0.75 21.44 10.82
N ASP A 517 0.47 20.96 10.58
CA ASP A 517 0.90 19.60 10.96
C ASP A 517 0.80 19.36 12.47
N PHE A 518 1.31 20.29 13.28
CA PHE A 518 1.24 20.17 14.75
C PHE A 518 -0.19 20.21 15.25
N VAL A 519 -1.01 21.15 14.79
CA VAL A 519 -2.40 21.31 15.24
C VAL A 519 -3.26 20.10 14.84
N LEU A 520 -2.98 19.45 13.71
CA LEU A 520 -3.70 18.25 13.31
C LEU A 520 -3.24 17.01 14.14
N MET A 521 -1.94 16.91 14.43
CA MET A 521 -1.34 15.70 14.98
C MET A 521 -1.11 15.71 16.50
N HIS A 522 -1.27 16.85 17.19
CA HIS A 522 -0.98 16.95 18.63
C HIS A 522 -1.81 15.93 19.44
N CYS A 523 -3.02 15.58 19.02
CA CYS A 523 -3.87 14.64 19.75
C CYS A 523 -3.25 13.24 19.93
N VAL A 524 -2.25 12.88 19.11
CA VAL A 524 -1.55 11.59 19.17
C VAL A 524 -0.47 11.58 20.25
N PHE A 525 0.25 12.70 20.46
CA PHE A 525 1.43 12.75 21.32
C PHE A 525 1.36 13.79 22.44
N MET A 526 0.41 14.72 22.39
CA MET A 526 0.15 15.78 23.36
C MET A 526 -1.37 16.08 23.45
N PRO A 527 -2.15 15.27 24.20
CA PRO A 527 -3.58 15.49 24.39
C PRO A 527 -3.90 16.88 24.97
N ASN A 528 -5.12 17.39 24.78
CA ASN A 528 -5.53 18.71 25.27
C ASN A 528 -5.33 18.88 26.79
N SER A 529 -5.46 17.81 27.56
CA SER A 529 -5.19 17.81 29.00
C SER A 529 -3.74 18.16 29.37
N GLN A 530 -2.79 17.97 28.44
CA GLN A 530 -1.39 18.37 28.57
C GLN A 530 -1.11 19.67 27.80
N LEU A 531 -1.62 19.79 26.57
CA LEU A 531 -1.38 20.95 25.70
C LEU A 531 -1.90 22.25 26.32
N CYS A 532 -3.14 22.28 26.80
CA CYS A 532 -3.77 23.50 27.31
C CYS A 532 -3.01 24.09 28.52
N PRO A 533 -2.63 23.33 29.56
CA PRO A 533 -1.77 23.83 30.64
C PRO A 533 -0.41 24.35 30.15
N VAL A 534 0.23 23.65 29.21
CA VAL A 534 1.55 24.05 28.68
C VAL A 534 1.44 25.35 27.87
N LEU A 535 0.36 25.55 27.10
CA LEU A 535 0.09 26.82 26.41
C LEU A 535 -0.12 27.97 27.39
N THR A 536 -0.85 27.74 28.49
CA THR A 536 -0.99 28.74 29.56
C THR A 536 0.35 29.08 30.20
N ALA A 537 1.20 28.08 30.44
CA ALA A 537 2.55 28.30 30.97
C ALA A 537 3.42 29.13 30.01
N HIS A 538 3.42 28.80 28.71
CA HIS A 538 4.13 29.59 27.70
C HIS A 538 3.58 31.00 27.56
N TYR A 539 2.27 31.22 27.72
CA TYR A 539 1.67 32.56 27.67
C TYR A 539 2.19 33.48 28.79
N HIS A 540 2.41 32.92 29.99
CA HIS A 540 2.94 33.65 31.15
C HIS A 540 4.47 33.66 31.22
N ALA A 541 5.17 33.02 30.29
CA ALA A 541 6.62 32.96 30.33
C ALA A 541 7.25 34.34 30.09
N GLU A 542 8.08 34.77 31.02
CA GLU A 542 8.84 36.03 30.98
C GLU A 542 10.29 35.79 30.55
N ALA A 543 10.88 36.77 29.87
CA ALA A 543 12.29 36.71 29.50
C ALA A 543 13.19 36.86 30.73
N LEU A 544 14.04 35.85 30.99
CA LEU A 544 14.99 35.85 32.11
C LEU A 544 16.25 36.69 31.86
N GLN A 545 16.49 37.12 30.61
CA GLN A 545 17.71 37.80 30.17
C GLN A 545 17.39 38.97 29.22
N GLY A 546 18.21 40.01 29.26
CA GLY A 546 18.07 41.22 28.43
C GLY A 546 17.70 42.48 29.22
N SER A 547 17.71 43.63 28.55
CA SER A 547 17.22 44.90 29.10
C SER A 547 15.69 44.91 29.29
N GLU A 548 15.14 45.78 30.14
CA GLU A 548 13.69 45.87 30.37
C GLU A 548 12.88 46.03 29.07
N GLN A 549 13.41 46.79 28.10
CA GLN A 549 12.77 46.97 26.79
C GLN A 549 12.77 45.69 25.95
N GLU A 550 13.90 44.96 25.91
CA GLU A 550 14.00 43.68 25.19
C GLU A 550 13.14 42.59 25.83
N GLN A 551 13.03 42.57 27.16
CA GLN A 551 12.15 41.66 27.88
C GLN A 551 10.68 41.95 27.55
N LEU A 552 10.29 43.22 27.48
CA LEU A 552 8.93 43.62 27.12
C LEU A 552 8.59 43.24 25.67
N ASP A 553 9.51 43.48 24.74
CA ASP A 553 9.34 43.11 23.32
C ASP A 553 9.29 41.59 23.12
N TYR A 554 10.14 40.83 23.81
CA TYR A 554 10.10 39.36 23.80
C TYR A 554 8.75 38.85 24.31
N THR A 555 8.32 39.35 25.48
CA THR A 555 7.08 38.93 26.13
C THR A 555 5.87 39.23 25.24
N LEU A 556 5.82 40.40 24.62
CA LEU A 556 4.76 40.76 23.67
C LEU A 556 4.73 39.81 22.46
N ASN A 557 5.88 39.51 21.87
CA ASN A 557 5.96 38.62 20.71
C ASN A 557 5.62 37.17 21.06
N ASN A 558 6.07 36.69 22.23
CA ASN A 558 5.71 35.37 22.76
C ASN A 558 4.18 35.25 22.92
N LYS A 559 3.55 36.22 23.60
CA LYS A 559 2.08 36.25 23.75
C LYS A 559 1.36 36.23 22.40
N ARG A 560 1.83 36.99 21.41
CA ARG A 560 1.26 36.97 20.04
C ARG A 560 1.35 35.59 19.38
N ARG A 561 2.48 34.90 19.53
CA ARG A 561 2.69 33.56 18.95
C ARG A 561 1.78 32.52 19.58
N VAL A 562 1.66 32.54 20.92
CA VAL A 562 0.76 31.64 21.65
C VAL A 562 -0.70 31.90 21.26
N ILE A 563 -1.14 33.16 21.21
CA ILE A 563 -2.52 33.49 20.80
C ILE A 563 -2.79 32.98 19.38
N ARG A 564 -1.86 33.18 18.44
CA ARG A 564 -1.99 32.68 17.06
C ARG A 564 -2.12 31.16 16.99
N LEU A 565 -1.33 30.43 17.78
CA LEU A 565 -1.44 28.97 17.85
C LEU A 565 -2.81 28.55 18.40
N VAL A 566 -3.28 29.19 19.49
CA VAL A 566 -4.58 28.90 20.10
C VAL A 566 -5.73 29.19 19.14
N VAL A 567 -5.69 30.34 18.44
CA VAL A 567 -6.66 30.72 17.39
C VAL A 567 -6.70 29.65 16.31
N LYS A 568 -5.53 29.18 15.86
CA LYS A 568 -5.45 28.16 14.81
C LYS A 568 -5.93 26.79 15.29
N TRP A 569 -5.55 26.38 16.49
CA TRP A 569 -6.03 25.16 17.14
C TRP A 569 -7.55 25.17 17.30
N ALA A 570 -8.12 26.26 17.79
CA ALA A 570 -9.57 26.42 17.93
C ALA A 570 -10.30 26.39 16.57
N ALA A 571 -9.68 26.94 15.52
CA ALA A 571 -10.25 26.91 14.16
C ALA A 571 -10.25 25.50 13.55
N VAL A 572 -9.20 24.71 13.76
CA VAL A 572 -9.11 23.33 13.26
C VAL A 572 -10.03 22.40 14.05
N ASN A 573 -10.08 22.54 15.38
CA ASN A 573 -10.94 21.69 16.19
C ASN A 573 -12.42 22.04 16.02
N GLY A 574 -12.74 23.34 15.84
CA GLY A 574 -14.09 23.83 15.53
C GLY A 574 -15.17 23.22 16.42
N ASP A 575 -16.06 22.45 15.83
CA ASP A 575 -17.17 21.78 16.50
C ASP A 575 -16.78 20.56 17.37
N HIS A 576 -15.55 20.05 17.26
CA HIS A 576 -15.03 18.90 18.02
C HIS A 576 -14.48 19.27 19.41
N LEU A 577 -14.46 20.57 19.75
CA LEU A 577 -14.05 21.07 21.05
C LEU A 577 -15.00 20.58 22.15
N GLN A 578 -14.45 19.81 23.08
CA GLN A 578 -15.16 19.33 24.27
C GLN A 578 -15.45 20.47 25.25
N GLN A 579 -16.28 20.20 26.25
CA GLN A 579 -16.62 21.18 27.29
C GLN A 579 -15.39 21.70 28.04
N GLU A 580 -14.41 20.83 28.33
CA GLU A 580 -13.14 21.22 28.96
C GLU A 580 -12.30 22.14 28.06
N ASP A 581 -12.25 21.85 26.75
CA ASP A 581 -11.55 22.68 25.77
C ASP A 581 -12.17 24.08 25.66
N ARG A 582 -13.51 24.16 25.75
CA ARG A 582 -14.25 25.44 25.75
C ARG A 582 -13.97 26.24 27.02
N ALA A 583 -13.91 25.57 28.18
CA ALA A 583 -13.56 26.22 29.45
C ALA A 583 -12.15 26.85 29.38
N PHE A 584 -11.17 26.13 28.82
CA PHE A 584 -9.83 26.67 28.57
C PHE A 584 -9.87 27.91 27.65
N LEU A 585 -10.63 27.87 26.55
CA LEU A 585 -10.74 29.02 25.63
C LEU A 585 -11.39 30.24 26.29
N GLU A 586 -12.40 30.05 27.12
CA GLU A 586 -13.05 31.12 27.88
C GLU A 586 -12.08 31.74 28.89
N GLU A 587 -11.35 30.91 29.64
CA GLU A 587 -10.32 31.37 30.58
C GLU A 587 -9.20 32.12 29.85
N PHE A 588 -8.71 31.57 28.73
CA PHE A 588 -7.67 32.18 27.89
C PHE A 588 -8.11 33.52 27.30
N LEU A 589 -9.38 33.64 26.88
CA LEU A 589 -9.93 34.92 26.42
C LEU A 589 -9.91 35.98 27.53
N VAL A 590 -10.24 35.61 28.77
CA VAL A 590 -10.19 36.53 29.92
C VAL A 590 -8.76 36.97 30.19
N MET A 591 -7.79 36.05 30.13
CA MET A 591 -6.36 36.37 30.27
C MET A 591 -5.91 37.41 29.23
N VAL A 592 -6.17 37.15 27.94
CA VAL A 592 -5.79 38.06 26.85
C VAL A 592 -6.50 39.41 26.98
N SER A 593 -7.77 39.42 27.40
CA SER A 593 -8.55 40.66 27.59
C SER A 593 -7.98 41.54 28.71
N ASN A 594 -7.46 40.94 29.77
CA ASN A 594 -6.80 41.68 30.84
C ASN A 594 -5.45 42.25 30.38
N ASP A 595 -4.66 41.47 29.64
CA ASP A 595 -3.38 41.91 29.11
C ASP A 595 -3.53 43.01 28.05
N VAL A 596 -4.58 43.02 27.23
CA VAL A 596 -4.84 44.10 26.26
C VAL A 596 -5.03 45.47 26.95
N LYS A 597 -5.46 45.50 28.22
CA LYS A 597 -5.55 46.75 28.99
C LYS A 597 -4.17 47.35 29.28
N VAL A 598 -3.15 46.51 29.39
CA VAL A 598 -1.75 46.89 29.68
C VAL A 598 -0.92 46.98 28.40
N LEU A 599 -1.20 46.11 27.42
CA LEU A 599 -0.52 45.96 26.15
C LEU A 599 -1.51 46.13 24.98
N PRO A 600 -1.79 47.37 24.54
CA PRO A 600 -2.77 47.64 23.47
C PRO A 600 -2.47 46.95 22.14
N ALA A 601 -1.20 46.57 21.91
CA ALA A 601 -0.71 45.92 20.71
C ALA A 601 -1.23 44.48 20.47
N LEU A 602 -2.02 43.92 21.41
CA LEU A 602 -2.69 42.62 21.29
C LEU A 602 -4.16 42.71 20.82
N ARG A 603 -4.70 43.93 20.62
CA ARG A 603 -6.13 44.15 20.32
C ARG A 603 -6.64 43.44 19.07
N ASP A 604 -5.84 43.37 18.01
CA ASP A 604 -6.22 42.68 16.78
C ASP A 604 -6.37 41.17 16.99
N GLN A 605 -5.44 40.58 17.76
CA GLN A 605 -5.45 39.15 18.09
C GLN A 605 -6.63 38.79 19.01
N LEU A 606 -6.98 39.67 19.96
CA LEU A 606 -8.18 39.51 20.79
C LEU A 606 -9.44 39.49 19.93
N SER A 607 -9.55 40.39 18.94
CA SER A 607 -10.71 40.46 18.05
C SER A 607 -10.88 39.17 17.22
N GLU A 608 -9.77 38.56 16.80
CA GLU A 608 -9.77 37.28 16.10
C GLU A 608 -10.18 36.11 16.99
N LEU A 609 -9.66 36.05 18.21
CA LEU A 609 -10.03 35.03 19.21
C LEU A 609 -11.51 35.13 19.58
N GLU A 610 -12.04 36.34 19.81
CA GLU A 610 -13.47 36.58 20.04
C GLU A 610 -14.33 36.13 18.87
N ARG A 611 -13.88 36.33 17.62
CA ARG A 611 -14.61 35.92 16.42
C ARG A 611 -14.77 34.40 16.36
N ILE A 612 -13.71 33.65 16.67
CA ILE A 612 -13.75 32.17 16.67
C ILE A 612 -14.66 31.66 17.79
N LEU A 613 -14.54 32.22 19.00
CA LEU A 613 -15.43 31.87 20.12
C LEU A 613 -16.90 32.19 19.80
N LYS A 614 -17.17 33.35 19.21
CA LYS A 614 -18.52 33.72 18.74
C LYS A 614 -19.03 32.74 17.69
N SER A 615 -18.21 32.37 16.71
CA SER A 615 -18.56 31.36 15.69
C SER A 615 -18.87 29.99 16.30
N ASN A 616 -18.17 29.60 17.36
CA ASN A 616 -18.36 28.32 18.05
C ASN A 616 -19.51 28.35 19.09
N SER A 617 -20.00 29.55 19.46
CA SER A 617 -21.01 29.76 20.51
C SER A 617 -22.47 29.85 20.04
N PHE A 618 -22.74 29.75 18.73
CA PHE A 618 -24.10 29.87 18.18
C PHE A 618 -24.56 28.64 17.41
N LEU A 619 -24.79 27.54 18.11
CA LEU A 619 -25.88 26.60 17.78
C LEU A 619 -26.49 26.14 19.11
N PRO A 620 -27.80 26.26 19.33
CA PRO A 620 -28.45 25.53 20.41
C PRO A 620 -28.07 24.06 20.24
N GLN A 621 -27.69 23.38 21.33
CA GLN A 621 -27.67 21.92 21.39
C GLN A 621 -29.12 21.41 21.20
N HIS A 622 -29.68 21.56 19.99
CA HIS A 622 -30.76 20.72 19.57
C HIS A 622 -30.14 19.34 19.44
N LYS A 623 -30.33 18.51 20.47
CA LYS A 623 -30.04 17.09 20.43
C LYS A 623 -30.76 16.52 19.21
N VAL A 624 -30.05 16.38 18.09
CA VAL A 624 -30.62 15.81 16.87
C VAL A 624 -30.78 14.33 17.18
N LEU A 625 -32.03 13.90 17.24
CA LEU A 625 -32.34 12.51 17.49
C LEU A 625 -32.17 11.74 16.19
N LEU A 626 -30.99 11.14 15.99
CA LEU A 626 -30.66 10.47 14.74
C LEU A 626 -31.45 9.16 14.66
N ARG A 627 -32.34 9.10 13.65
CA ARG A 627 -33.04 7.88 13.23
C ARG A 627 -32.36 7.17 12.07
N GLN A 628 -31.23 7.67 11.56
CA GLN A 628 -30.52 7.08 10.41
C GLN A 628 -30.16 5.59 10.61
N PHE A 629 -30.11 5.11 11.85
CA PHE A 629 -29.85 3.70 12.18
C PHE A 629 -31.11 2.85 12.43
N SER A 630 -32.29 3.46 12.33
CA SER A 630 -33.58 2.82 12.57
C SER A 630 -34.43 3.00 11.31
N MET A 631 -34.65 1.91 10.58
CA MET A 631 -35.48 1.84 9.36
C MET A 631 -36.77 2.66 9.52
N GLY A 632 -36.75 3.93 9.05
CA GLY A 632 -37.80 4.89 9.29
C GLY A 632 -37.73 6.06 8.32
N ASP A 633 -38.84 6.30 7.64
CA ASP A 633 -39.09 7.33 6.62
C ASP A 633 -38.82 8.77 7.11
N GLU A 634 -37.58 9.25 7.10
CA GLU A 634 -37.28 10.68 7.17
C GLU A 634 -36.93 11.21 5.77
N LYS A 635 -37.98 11.75 5.16
CA LYS A 635 -38.08 12.34 3.84
C LYS A 635 -37.31 13.68 3.77
N HIS A 636 -36.28 13.75 2.90
CA HIS A 636 -35.74 14.97 2.26
C HIS A 636 -34.80 15.93 3.05
N GLN A 637 -33.90 15.47 3.92
CA GLN A 637 -32.90 16.36 4.54
C GLN A 637 -31.48 16.16 3.98
N LYS A 638 -30.79 17.27 3.71
CA LYS A 638 -29.35 17.30 3.37
C LYS A 638 -28.54 16.77 4.56
N CYS A 639 -27.49 15.99 4.30
CA CYS A 639 -26.65 15.46 5.38
C CYS A 639 -26.03 16.61 6.20
N GLN A 640 -26.05 16.46 7.52
CA GLN A 640 -25.35 17.33 8.46
C GLN A 640 -24.29 16.52 9.21
N PRO A 641 -23.16 17.13 9.61
CA PRO A 641 -22.14 16.43 10.38
C PRO A 641 -22.72 15.91 11.70
N ILE A 642 -22.55 14.62 11.95
CA ILE A 642 -22.95 13.98 13.20
C ILE A 642 -21.86 14.22 14.24
N LYS A 643 -22.27 14.65 15.44
CA LYS A 643 -21.39 14.92 16.57
C LYS A 643 -21.46 13.78 17.58
N GLY A 644 -20.39 13.61 18.37
CA GLY A 644 -20.33 12.57 19.40
C GLY A 644 -21.40 12.71 20.50
N ASP A 645 -21.78 13.94 20.82
CA ASP A 645 -22.79 14.27 21.83
C ASP A 645 -24.23 14.18 21.30
N ASP A 646 -24.41 13.93 19.99
CA ASP A 646 -25.74 13.70 19.42
C ASP A 646 -26.33 12.42 20.00
N GLU A 647 -27.63 12.41 20.28
CA GLU A 647 -28.30 11.24 20.84
C GLU A 647 -28.96 10.42 19.73
N ILE A 648 -28.78 9.11 19.79
CA ILE A 648 -29.37 8.18 18.82
C ILE A 648 -30.46 7.34 19.46
N LEU A 649 -31.49 7.00 18.68
CA LEU A 649 -32.40 5.91 19.02
C LEU A 649 -31.96 4.66 18.26
N PHE A 650 -31.37 3.71 18.99
CA PHE A 650 -30.81 2.51 18.40
C PHE A 650 -31.52 1.26 18.90
N LYS A 651 -31.82 0.31 18.00
CA LYS A 651 -32.43 -0.98 18.36
C LYS A 651 -31.34 -2.00 18.69
N VAL A 652 -31.35 -2.52 19.91
CA VAL A 652 -30.47 -3.62 20.33
C VAL A 652 -31.33 -4.86 20.48
N HIS A 653 -30.99 -5.91 19.74
CA HIS A 653 -31.76 -7.15 19.66
C HIS A 653 -31.35 -8.17 20.73
N CYS A 654 -32.27 -9.04 21.12
CA CYS A 654 -32.03 -10.18 22.00
C CYS A 654 -31.95 -11.48 21.18
N CYS A 655 -31.58 -12.60 21.83
CA CYS A 655 -31.47 -13.91 21.18
C CYS A 655 -32.80 -14.41 20.57
N ASP A 656 -33.94 -13.97 21.11
CA ASP A 656 -35.29 -14.30 20.64
C ASP A 656 -35.82 -13.34 19.55
N HIS A 657 -34.93 -12.50 19.00
CA HIS A 657 -35.20 -11.48 17.98
C HIS A 657 -36.10 -10.33 18.43
N THR A 658 -36.48 -10.28 19.72
CA THR A 658 -37.05 -9.06 20.30
C THR A 658 -35.99 -7.95 20.36
N TYR A 659 -36.40 -6.68 20.50
CA TYR A 659 -35.44 -5.58 20.59
C TYR A 659 -35.84 -4.55 21.64
N THR A 660 -34.81 -3.92 22.21
CA THR A 660 -34.93 -2.77 23.07
C THR A 660 -34.38 -1.55 22.36
N THR A 661 -35.20 -0.50 22.20
CA THR A 661 -34.72 0.78 21.66
C THR A 661 -34.09 1.58 22.78
N ILE A 662 -32.79 1.85 22.72
CA ILE A 662 -32.06 2.68 23.68
C ILE A 662 -31.86 4.11 23.18
N ARG A 663 -31.63 5.04 24.11
CA ARG A 663 -31.29 6.44 23.83
C ARG A 663 -29.94 6.74 24.48
N VAL A 664 -28.90 6.86 23.67
CA VAL A 664 -27.51 7.02 24.10
C VAL A 664 -26.78 7.98 23.17
N PRO A 665 -25.69 8.63 23.60
CA PRO A 665 -24.88 9.46 22.71
C PRO A 665 -24.20 8.63 21.61
N VAL A 666 -23.91 9.22 20.45
CA VAL A 666 -23.17 8.56 19.34
C VAL A 666 -21.81 8.06 19.81
N ALA A 667 -21.14 8.81 20.69
CA ALA A 667 -19.86 8.45 21.26
C ALA A 667 -19.95 7.48 22.46
N ALA A 668 -21.14 6.95 22.78
CA ALA A 668 -21.33 6.08 23.93
C ALA A 668 -20.37 4.88 23.92
N SER A 669 -19.89 4.52 25.11
CA SER A 669 -19.13 3.30 25.31
C SER A 669 -20.04 2.07 25.28
N VAL A 670 -19.49 0.90 24.97
CA VAL A 670 -20.21 -0.37 25.03
C VAL A 670 -20.77 -0.61 26.43
N ARG A 671 -20.06 -0.19 27.48
CA ARG A 671 -20.55 -0.23 28.85
C ARG A 671 -21.83 0.58 29.03
N GLU A 672 -21.84 1.84 28.57
CA GLU A 672 -23.05 2.69 28.63
C GLU A 672 -24.22 2.10 27.84
N VAL A 673 -23.93 1.44 26.70
CA VAL A 673 -24.94 0.74 25.90
C VAL A 673 -25.52 -0.45 26.68
N ILE A 674 -24.67 -1.28 27.28
CA ILE A 674 -25.11 -2.44 28.09
C ILE A 674 -25.92 -1.96 29.29
N ASP A 675 -25.48 -0.93 29.99
CA ASP A 675 -26.19 -0.35 31.14
C ASP A 675 -27.57 0.18 30.72
N ALA A 676 -27.66 0.89 29.59
CA ALA A 676 -28.94 1.41 29.06
C ALA A 676 -29.91 0.30 28.63
N VAL A 677 -29.41 -0.84 28.18
CA VAL A 677 -30.22 -2.03 27.85
C VAL A 677 -30.64 -2.76 29.12
N ALA A 678 -29.72 -2.95 30.07
CA ALA A 678 -29.95 -3.60 31.35
C ALA A 678 -31.04 -2.87 32.17
N ASP A 679 -31.03 -1.54 32.17
CA ASP A 679 -32.05 -0.71 32.81
C ASP A 679 -33.46 -0.98 32.28
N LYS A 680 -33.58 -1.30 30.99
CA LYS A 680 -34.87 -1.58 30.34
C LYS A 680 -35.30 -3.04 30.45
N LEU A 681 -34.35 -3.97 30.47
CA LEU A 681 -34.59 -5.40 30.62
C LEU A 681 -34.72 -5.84 32.09
N GLY A 682 -34.28 -5.02 33.04
CA GLY A 682 -34.31 -5.31 34.48
C GLY A 682 -33.27 -6.33 34.93
N SER A 683 -32.23 -6.59 34.12
CA SER A 683 -31.16 -7.56 34.42
C SER A 683 -29.82 -7.05 33.87
N ALA A 684 -28.80 -6.96 34.74
CA ALA A 684 -27.47 -6.47 34.40
C ALA A 684 -26.39 -7.56 34.41
N GLU A 685 -26.72 -8.80 34.81
CA GLU A 685 -25.70 -9.82 35.07
C GLU A 685 -25.21 -10.49 33.77
N GLY A 686 -23.93 -10.28 33.46
CA GLY A 686 -23.17 -11.05 32.48
C GLY A 686 -23.48 -10.74 31.00
N LEU A 687 -24.13 -9.60 30.72
CA LEU A 687 -24.46 -9.20 29.35
C LEU A 687 -23.22 -8.80 28.55
N ILE A 688 -23.18 -9.24 27.30
CA ILE A 688 -22.19 -8.85 26.30
C ILE A 688 -22.89 -8.25 25.08
N LEU A 689 -22.23 -7.28 24.44
CA LEU A 689 -22.69 -6.66 23.20
C LEU A 689 -22.01 -7.31 22.00
N VAL A 690 -22.79 -7.75 21.03
CA VAL A 690 -22.33 -8.51 19.87
C VAL A 690 -22.85 -7.88 18.58
N GLY A 691 -21.97 -7.58 17.64
CA GLY A 691 -22.34 -7.24 16.26
C GLY A 691 -22.49 -8.51 15.43
N LEU A 692 -23.67 -8.73 14.85
CA LEU A 692 -23.96 -9.90 14.02
C LEU A 692 -24.12 -9.48 12.56
N SER A 693 -23.31 -10.07 11.67
CA SER A 693 -23.40 -9.83 10.22
C SER A 693 -24.52 -10.65 9.57
N SER A 694 -24.89 -10.33 8.33
CA SER A 694 -25.83 -11.12 7.52
C SER A 694 -25.30 -12.51 7.17
N ALA A 695 -23.99 -12.73 7.24
CA ALA A 695 -23.35 -14.03 7.09
C ALA A 695 -23.35 -14.88 8.37
N GLY A 696 -23.84 -14.33 9.49
CA GLY A 696 -23.83 -14.98 10.81
C GLY A 696 -22.51 -14.86 11.56
N GLU A 697 -21.59 -14.01 11.09
CA GLU A 697 -20.33 -13.75 11.80
C GLU A 697 -20.59 -12.86 13.02
N LYS A 698 -19.96 -13.23 14.14
CA LYS A 698 -20.19 -12.63 15.46
C LYS A 698 -18.95 -11.84 15.87
N SER A 699 -19.11 -10.54 16.10
CA SER A 699 -18.07 -9.63 16.61
C SER A 699 -18.40 -9.22 18.04
N ILE A 700 -17.58 -9.64 19.00
CA ILE A 700 -17.79 -9.30 20.41
C ILE A 700 -17.10 -7.97 20.70
N PHE A 701 -17.87 -6.96 21.13
CA PHE A 701 -17.30 -5.66 21.47
C PHE A 701 -16.77 -5.64 22.90
N LYS A 702 -15.64 -4.96 23.12
CA LYS A 702 -15.07 -4.77 24.46
C LYS A 702 -15.82 -3.65 25.20
N PRO A 703 -15.92 -3.69 26.53
CA PRO A 703 -16.62 -2.66 27.31
C PRO A 703 -16.10 -1.22 27.09
N ASN A 704 -14.82 -1.07 26.75
CA ASN A 704 -14.17 0.22 26.51
C ASN A 704 -14.30 0.71 25.06
N ASP A 705 -14.85 -0.08 24.14
CA ASP A 705 -15.05 0.34 22.77
C ASP A 705 -16.10 1.47 22.74
N VAL A 706 -15.91 2.45 21.86
CA VAL A 706 -16.76 3.64 21.75
C VAL A 706 -17.31 3.77 20.33
N SER A 707 -18.51 4.33 20.19
CA SER A 707 -19.13 4.63 18.90
C SER A 707 -19.28 3.41 17.97
N VAL A 708 -19.72 2.28 18.55
CA VAL A 708 -19.82 0.99 17.83
C VAL A 708 -20.92 0.96 16.77
N PHE A 709 -21.90 1.87 16.83
CA PHE A 709 -23.09 1.85 15.97
C PHE A 709 -22.78 1.97 14.47
N SER A 710 -21.79 2.79 14.12
CA SER A 710 -21.38 3.03 12.73
C SER A 710 -20.39 2.00 12.19
N THR A 711 -19.81 1.18 13.05
CA THR A 711 -18.82 0.14 12.68
C THR A 711 -19.44 -1.14 12.12
N LEU A 712 -20.77 -1.27 12.19
CA LEU A 712 -21.49 -2.42 11.67
C LEU A 712 -21.43 -2.51 10.14
N SER A 713 -21.47 -3.73 9.61
CA SER A 713 -21.64 -3.96 8.16
C SER A 713 -22.95 -3.38 7.63
N THR A 714 -23.12 -3.36 6.31
CA THR A 714 -24.30 -2.75 5.66
C THR A 714 -25.62 -3.30 6.19
N ASN A 715 -25.74 -4.61 6.42
CA ASN A 715 -26.89 -5.24 7.05
C ASN A 715 -26.61 -5.73 8.47
N GLY A 716 -25.51 -5.32 9.09
CA GLY A 716 -25.16 -5.69 10.46
C GLY A 716 -26.18 -5.18 11.48
N ARG A 717 -26.35 -5.92 12.58
CA ARG A 717 -27.23 -5.56 13.71
C ARG A 717 -26.52 -5.79 15.03
N LEU A 718 -26.91 -5.01 16.05
CA LEU A 718 -26.40 -5.18 17.42
C LEU A 718 -27.32 -6.06 18.23
N PHE A 719 -26.71 -7.00 18.94
CA PHE A 719 -27.36 -7.92 19.85
C PHE A 719 -26.79 -7.78 21.26
N VAL A 720 -27.63 -8.02 22.25
CA VAL A 720 -27.24 -8.26 23.64
C VAL A 720 -27.57 -9.71 23.99
N CYS A 721 -26.64 -10.39 24.64
CA CYS A 721 -26.85 -11.75 25.11
C CYS A 721 -25.94 -12.05 26.31
N GLN A 722 -26.21 -13.15 27.01
CA GLN A 722 -25.25 -13.72 27.95
C GLN A 722 -24.21 -14.56 27.19
N ARG A 723 -23.03 -14.74 27.80
CA ARG A 723 -21.89 -15.41 27.14
C ARG A 723 -22.18 -16.87 26.77
N ASP A 724 -23.04 -17.55 27.50
CA ASP A 724 -23.53 -18.92 27.23
C ASP A 724 -24.51 -18.99 26.06
N GLN A 725 -25.21 -17.89 25.75
CA GLN A 725 -26.17 -17.79 24.64
C GLN A 725 -25.53 -17.35 23.32
N LEU A 726 -24.23 -17.04 23.32
CA LEU A 726 -23.52 -16.52 22.16
C LEU A 726 -23.67 -17.41 20.92
N ASP A 727 -23.64 -18.74 21.11
CA ASP A 727 -23.75 -19.70 20.01
C ASP A 727 -25.16 -19.76 19.40
N LEU A 728 -26.19 -19.38 20.17
CA LEU A 728 -27.60 -19.40 19.77
C LEU A 728 -27.99 -18.20 18.89
N LEU A 729 -27.17 -17.16 18.81
CA LEU A 729 -27.46 -15.98 17.99
C LEU A 729 -27.55 -16.34 16.50
N THR A 730 -28.66 -15.98 15.87
CA THR A 730 -28.90 -16.13 14.42
C THR A 730 -29.25 -14.79 13.78
N PRO A 731 -28.90 -14.57 12.50
CA PRO A 731 -29.29 -13.35 11.76
C PRO A 731 -30.80 -13.16 11.69
N LEU A 732 -31.25 -11.91 11.61
CA LEU A 732 -32.65 -11.57 11.39
C LEU A 732 -33.01 -11.67 9.90
N PRO A 733 -34.28 -11.95 9.55
CA PRO A 733 -34.74 -11.96 8.16
C PRO A 733 -34.46 -10.65 7.41
N GLU A 734 -34.50 -9.50 8.08
CA GLU A 734 -34.20 -8.21 7.45
C GLU A 734 -32.72 -8.03 7.11
N GLN A 735 -31.82 -8.86 7.65
CA GLN A 735 -30.39 -8.82 7.34
C GLN A 735 -30.04 -9.56 6.05
N GLU A 736 -30.93 -10.43 5.55
CA GLU A 736 -30.69 -11.21 4.32
C GLU A 736 -30.70 -10.34 3.06
N GLY A 737 -31.29 -9.15 3.13
CA GLY A 737 -31.40 -8.21 2.02
C GLY A 737 -32.61 -8.49 1.10
N PRO A 738 -32.66 -7.85 -0.08
CA PRO A 738 -33.80 -7.97 -0.98
C PRO A 738 -33.87 -9.34 -1.68
N SER A 739 -35.09 -9.90 -1.79
CA SER A 739 -35.34 -11.14 -2.54
C SER A 739 -35.58 -10.93 -4.03
N SER A 740 -35.83 -9.69 -4.46
CA SER A 740 -36.07 -9.32 -5.87
C SER A 740 -35.33 -8.03 -6.22
N GLY A 741 -34.69 -8.00 -7.40
CA GLY A 741 -33.96 -6.82 -7.87
C GLY A 741 -34.86 -5.62 -8.19
N SER A 742 -34.27 -4.42 -8.21
CA SER A 742 -34.97 -3.15 -8.48
C SER A 742 -34.94 -2.72 -9.96
N LEU A 743 -34.58 -3.65 -10.84
CA LEU A 743 -34.35 -3.43 -12.27
C LEU A 743 -35.44 -2.64 -12.98
N ALA A 744 -36.73 -2.88 -12.71
CA ALA A 744 -37.82 -2.22 -13.41
C ALA A 744 -37.82 -0.68 -13.23
N SER A 745 -37.44 -0.20 -12.04
CA SER A 745 -37.30 1.23 -11.75
C SER A 745 -35.94 1.76 -12.23
N PHE A 746 -34.88 0.99 -12.00
CA PHE A 746 -33.51 1.39 -12.32
C PHE A 746 -33.25 1.48 -13.84
N GLU A 747 -33.87 0.60 -14.63
CA GLU A 747 -33.72 0.56 -16.09
C GLU A 747 -34.12 1.89 -16.75
N LEU A 748 -35.21 2.50 -16.26
CA LEU A 748 -35.79 3.76 -16.78
C LEU A 748 -34.95 5.01 -16.46
N MET A 749 -34.07 4.95 -15.45
CA MET A 749 -33.25 6.09 -15.03
C MET A 749 -32.06 6.27 -15.97
N SER A 750 -31.67 7.51 -16.30
CA SER A 750 -30.48 7.72 -17.13
C SER A 750 -29.21 7.40 -16.33
N SER A 751 -28.19 6.79 -16.98
CA SER A 751 -26.90 6.50 -16.32
C SER A 751 -26.22 7.77 -15.80
N LYS A 752 -26.42 8.90 -16.48
CA LYS A 752 -25.85 10.21 -16.11
C LYS A 752 -26.52 10.77 -14.86
N ASP A 753 -27.86 10.70 -14.77
CA ASP A 753 -28.60 11.22 -13.61
C ASP A 753 -28.30 10.40 -12.35
N VAL A 754 -28.22 9.06 -12.49
CA VAL A 754 -27.81 8.18 -11.39
C VAL A 754 -26.41 8.54 -10.91
N ALA A 755 -25.43 8.67 -11.82
CA ALA A 755 -24.06 9.05 -11.47
C ALA A 755 -23.97 10.43 -10.81
N TYR A 756 -24.75 11.41 -11.29
CA TYR A 756 -24.83 12.74 -10.71
C TYR A 756 -25.39 12.69 -9.27
N HIS A 757 -26.49 11.96 -9.05
CA HIS A 757 -27.09 11.83 -7.72
C HIS A 757 -26.21 11.04 -6.74
N ILE A 758 -25.50 10.00 -7.21
CA ILE A 758 -24.48 9.30 -6.40
C ILE A 758 -23.40 10.30 -5.99
N THR A 759 -22.87 11.06 -6.94
CA THR A 759 -21.81 12.04 -6.69
C THR A 759 -22.26 13.15 -5.75
N SER A 760 -23.47 13.67 -5.92
CA SER A 760 -24.02 14.68 -5.01
C SER A 760 -24.17 14.16 -3.58
N TYR A 761 -24.59 12.90 -3.41
CA TYR A 761 -24.74 12.31 -2.08
C TYR A 761 -23.39 11.97 -1.44
N ASP A 762 -22.46 11.43 -2.22
CA ASP A 762 -21.10 11.15 -1.75
C ASP A 762 -20.37 12.43 -1.31
N TRP A 763 -20.54 13.55 -2.04
CA TRP A 763 -20.02 14.86 -1.61
C TRP A 763 -20.65 15.37 -0.31
N GLU A 764 -21.96 15.13 -0.10
CA GLU A 764 -22.61 15.48 1.17
C GLU A 764 -22.01 14.69 2.34
N LEU A 765 -21.83 13.37 2.18
CA LEU A 765 -21.21 12.52 3.19
C LEU A 765 -19.75 12.92 3.42
N PHE A 766 -18.99 13.15 2.35
CA PHE A 766 -17.58 13.51 2.43
C PHE A 766 -17.36 14.87 3.11
N HIS A 767 -18.21 15.86 2.85
CA HIS A 767 -18.16 17.15 3.55
C HIS A 767 -18.55 17.08 5.03
N CYS A 768 -19.22 16.01 5.47
CA CYS A 768 -19.48 15.77 6.88
C CYS A 768 -18.26 15.20 7.61
N VAL A 769 -17.29 14.62 6.90
CA VAL A 769 -16.08 14.04 7.49
C VAL A 769 -15.12 15.15 7.90
N HIS A 770 -14.80 15.21 9.18
CA HIS A 770 -13.78 16.12 9.68
C HIS A 770 -12.37 15.54 9.53
N GLU A 771 -11.36 16.38 9.28
CA GLU A 771 -9.97 15.95 9.06
C GLU A 771 -9.42 15.11 10.23
N LEU A 772 -9.76 15.51 11.46
CA LEU A 772 -9.38 14.77 12.68
C LEU A 772 -9.98 13.35 12.77
N GLU A 773 -11.12 13.06 12.14
CA GLU A 773 -11.69 11.70 12.14
C GLU A 773 -10.76 10.71 11.45
N LEU A 774 -10.00 11.15 10.43
CA LEU A 774 -8.99 10.32 9.77
C LEU A 774 -7.85 9.96 10.73
N ILE A 775 -7.44 10.90 11.58
CA ILE A 775 -6.40 10.69 12.59
C ILE A 775 -6.91 9.72 13.67
N TYR A 776 -8.11 9.96 14.20
CA TYR A 776 -8.70 9.09 15.22
C TYR A 776 -8.94 7.67 14.71
N HIS A 777 -9.32 7.51 13.46
CA HIS A 777 -9.47 6.21 12.81
C HIS A 777 -8.13 5.49 12.66
N THR A 778 -7.09 6.21 12.24
CA THR A 778 -5.76 5.65 11.97
C THR A 778 -5.05 5.19 13.24
N PHE A 779 -5.09 5.99 14.30
CA PHE A 779 -4.40 5.69 15.57
C PHE A 779 -5.26 4.90 16.57
N GLY A 780 -6.57 4.79 16.33
CA GLY A 780 -7.50 4.02 17.14
C GLY A 780 -8.39 4.89 18.03
N ARG A 781 -9.70 4.76 17.83
CA ARG A 781 -10.76 5.55 18.49
C ARG A 781 -10.77 5.40 20.02
N GLN A 782 -10.33 4.23 20.50
CA GLN A 782 -10.30 3.87 21.91
C GLN A 782 -9.32 4.74 22.70
N TYR A 783 -8.20 5.13 22.08
CA TYR A 783 -7.17 5.94 22.73
C TYR A 783 -7.59 7.41 22.84
N VAL A 784 -8.26 7.92 21.80
CA VAL A 784 -8.64 9.34 21.73
C VAL A 784 -10.03 9.61 22.34
N LYS A 785 -10.86 8.56 22.52
CA LYS A 785 -12.25 8.64 23.00
C LYS A 785 -13.11 9.64 22.19
N LYS A 786 -12.89 9.68 20.89
CA LYS A 786 -13.63 10.50 19.92
C LYS A 786 -14.34 9.60 18.91
N THR A 787 -15.46 10.08 18.37
CA THR A 787 -16.20 9.39 17.31
C THR A 787 -15.58 9.65 15.94
N THR A 788 -15.77 8.70 15.01
CA THR A 788 -15.43 8.80 13.58
C THR A 788 -16.63 8.42 12.72
N VAL A 789 -17.83 8.70 13.23
CA VAL A 789 -19.11 8.26 12.65
C VAL A 789 -19.30 8.75 11.21
N ASN A 790 -18.86 9.97 10.87
CA ASN A 790 -19.05 10.51 9.52
C ASN A 790 -18.12 9.78 8.54
N LEU A 791 -16.87 9.54 8.96
CA LEU A 791 -15.93 8.73 8.19
C LEU A 791 -16.45 7.31 8.00
N ASP A 792 -16.97 6.67 9.05
CA ASP A 792 -17.51 5.31 8.98
C ASP A 792 -18.67 5.20 8.00
N LEU A 793 -19.61 6.16 8.04
CA LEU A 793 -20.74 6.19 7.11
C LEU A 793 -20.26 6.38 5.66
N PHE A 794 -19.25 7.22 5.44
CA PHE A 794 -18.66 7.41 4.12
C PHE A 794 -17.91 6.16 3.61
N LEU A 795 -17.17 5.46 4.48
CA LEU A 795 -16.52 4.19 4.15
C LEU A 795 -17.56 3.08 3.88
N ARG A 796 -18.63 3.02 4.69
CA ARG A 796 -19.74 2.09 4.49
C ARG A 796 -20.47 2.34 3.17
N ARG A 797 -20.59 3.61 2.76
CA ARG A 797 -21.17 3.98 1.45
C ARG A 797 -20.42 3.35 0.27
N PHE A 798 -19.09 3.22 0.37
CA PHE A 798 -18.32 2.52 -0.67
C PHE A 798 -18.77 1.06 -0.80
N ASN A 799 -18.87 0.33 0.31
CA ASN A 799 -19.32 -1.06 0.34
C ASN A 799 -20.79 -1.18 -0.11
N GLU A 800 -21.66 -0.24 0.27
CA GLU A 800 -23.05 -0.19 -0.17
C GLU A 800 -23.17 -0.09 -1.70
N ILE A 801 -22.41 0.80 -2.35
CA ILE A 801 -22.40 0.92 -3.81
C ILE A 801 -21.84 -0.35 -4.46
N GLN A 802 -20.77 -0.92 -3.90
CA GLN A 802 -20.19 -2.16 -4.40
C GLN A 802 -21.19 -3.33 -4.35
N PHE A 803 -21.83 -3.56 -3.20
CA PHE A 803 -22.82 -4.63 -3.03
C PHE A 803 -24.10 -4.37 -3.82
N TRP A 804 -24.47 -3.11 -4.06
CA TRP A 804 -25.58 -2.76 -4.95
C TRP A 804 -25.37 -3.30 -6.37
N VAL A 805 -24.18 -3.11 -6.94
CA VAL A 805 -23.82 -3.65 -8.27
C VAL A 805 -23.94 -5.17 -8.29
N ILE A 806 -23.38 -5.85 -7.28
CA ILE A 806 -23.38 -7.31 -7.21
C ILE A 806 -24.81 -7.85 -7.04
N THR A 807 -25.60 -7.20 -6.17
CA THR A 807 -27.00 -7.57 -5.88
C THR A 807 -27.85 -7.50 -7.14
N GLU A 808 -27.83 -6.38 -7.86
CA GLU A 808 -28.63 -6.22 -9.09
C GLU A 808 -28.19 -7.18 -10.20
N MET A 809 -26.90 -7.47 -10.32
CA MET A 809 -26.38 -8.46 -11.29
C MET A 809 -26.84 -9.88 -10.95
N CYS A 810 -26.76 -10.29 -9.68
CA CYS A 810 -27.12 -11.65 -9.22
C CYS A 810 -28.63 -11.88 -9.14
N LEU A 811 -29.44 -10.83 -8.94
CA LEU A 811 -30.90 -10.91 -8.94
C LEU A 811 -31.51 -10.75 -10.34
N CYS A 812 -30.71 -10.64 -11.41
CA CYS A 812 -31.17 -10.54 -12.79
C CYS A 812 -31.12 -11.90 -13.53
N PRO A 813 -32.24 -12.65 -13.58
CA PRO A 813 -32.24 -14.00 -14.18
C PRO A 813 -32.05 -13.97 -15.70
N GLN A 814 -32.57 -12.94 -16.38
CA GLN A 814 -32.58 -12.85 -17.84
C GLN A 814 -31.23 -12.38 -18.38
N LEU A 815 -30.52 -13.22 -19.14
CA LEU A 815 -29.20 -12.92 -19.72
C LEU A 815 -29.16 -11.58 -20.47
N ASN A 816 -30.13 -11.34 -21.38
CA ASN A 816 -30.18 -10.10 -22.17
C ASN A 816 -30.26 -8.84 -21.31
N LYS A 817 -31.07 -8.88 -20.23
CA LYS A 817 -31.21 -7.76 -19.30
C LYS A 817 -29.97 -7.61 -18.42
N ARG A 818 -29.33 -8.72 -18.03
CA ARG A 818 -28.07 -8.71 -17.27
C ARG A 818 -26.92 -8.08 -18.07
N VAL A 819 -26.85 -8.35 -19.38
CA VAL A 819 -25.90 -7.66 -20.29
C VAL A 819 -26.19 -6.16 -20.39
N GLN A 820 -27.46 -5.76 -20.40
CA GLN A 820 -27.83 -4.34 -20.37
C GLN A 820 -27.46 -3.66 -19.04
N LEU A 821 -27.65 -4.35 -17.91
CA LEU A 821 -27.20 -3.90 -16.59
C LEU A 821 -25.69 -3.71 -16.54
N LEU A 822 -24.92 -4.68 -17.03
CA LEU A 822 -23.45 -4.57 -17.13
C LEU A 822 -23.05 -3.31 -17.90
N LYS A 823 -23.63 -3.08 -19.08
CA LYS A 823 -23.40 -1.85 -19.87
C LYS A 823 -23.80 -0.59 -19.13
N LYS A 824 -24.90 -0.64 -18.36
CA LYS A 824 -25.41 0.51 -17.60
C LYS A 824 -24.48 0.87 -16.45
N PHE A 825 -23.98 -0.12 -15.69
CA PHE A 825 -23.00 0.11 -14.61
C PHE A 825 -21.68 0.65 -15.14
N ILE A 826 -21.18 0.12 -16.26
CA ILE A 826 -19.97 0.64 -16.91
C ILE A 826 -20.15 2.11 -17.33
N LYS A 827 -21.32 2.48 -17.88
CA LYS A 827 -21.65 3.88 -18.18
C LYS A 827 -21.75 4.76 -16.92
N ILE A 828 -22.34 4.24 -15.84
CA ILE A 828 -22.41 4.96 -14.57
C ILE A 828 -21.00 5.22 -14.03
N ALA A 829 -20.13 4.20 -14.02
CA ALA A 829 -18.73 4.33 -13.62
C ALA A 829 -18.00 5.39 -14.46
N ALA A 830 -18.17 5.37 -15.79
CA ALA A 830 -17.59 6.38 -16.67
C ALA A 830 -18.03 7.80 -16.30
N HIS A 831 -19.33 8.03 -16.07
CA HIS A 831 -19.83 9.33 -15.64
C HIS A 831 -19.37 9.72 -14.23
N CYS A 832 -19.31 8.79 -13.26
CA CYS A 832 -18.74 9.07 -11.94
C CYS A 832 -17.28 9.55 -12.05
N LYS A 833 -16.51 8.93 -12.95
CA LYS A 833 -15.14 9.34 -13.25
C LYS A 833 -15.06 10.72 -13.92
N GLU A 834 -15.93 11.02 -14.88
CA GLU A 834 -16.07 12.35 -15.48
C GLU A 834 -16.37 13.42 -14.41
N TYR A 835 -17.18 13.08 -13.41
CA TYR A 835 -17.46 13.95 -12.26
C TYR A 835 -16.35 13.99 -11.20
N LYS A 836 -15.21 13.33 -11.43
CA LYS A 836 -14.09 13.18 -10.49
C LYS A 836 -14.47 12.47 -9.18
N ASN A 837 -15.59 11.77 -9.15
CA ASN A 837 -15.96 10.89 -8.05
C ASN A 837 -15.30 9.51 -8.25
N LEU A 838 -14.01 9.45 -7.91
CA LEU A 838 -13.24 8.22 -7.99
C LEU A 838 -13.72 7.17 -6.97
N ASN A 839 -14.31 7.60 -5.85
CA ASN A 839 -14.84 6.70 -4.82
C ASN A 839 -15.94 5.78 -5.38
N ALA A 840 -16.99 6.36 -5.95
CA ALA A 840 -18.07 5.58 -6.58
C ALA A 840 -17.60 4.84 -7.84
N PHE A 841 -16.70 5.44 -8.63
CA PHE A 841 -16.11 4.77 -9.79
C PHE A 841 -15.45 3.44 -9.39
N PHE A 842 -14.55 3.45 -8.40
CA PHE A 842 -13.89 2.24 -7.94
C PHE A 842 -14.87 1.27 -7.26
N ALA A 843 -15.85 1.75 -6.48
CA ALA A 843 -16.87 0.89 -5.88
C ALA A 843 -17.64 0.07 -6.94
N VAL A 844 -18.03 0.72 -8.05
CA VAL A 844 -18.72 0.05 -9.16
C VAL A 844 -17.81 -0.96 -9.86
N ILE A 845 -16.55 -0.58 -10.15
CA ILE A 845 -15.58 -1.47 -10.82
C ILE A 845 -15.25 -2.69 -9.95
N MET A 846 -15.05 -2.49 -8.64
CA MET A 846 -14.83 -3.59 -7.69
C MET A 846 -16.06 -4.49 -7.57
N GLY A 847 -17.27 -3.94 -7.65
CA GLY A 847 -18.50 -4.72 -7.72
C GLY A 847 -18.58 -5.60 -8.96
N LEU A 848 -18.20 -5.07 -10.13
CA LEU A 848 -18.14 -5.83 -11.38
C LEU A 848 -17.03 -6.89 -11.40
N SER A 849 -15.94 -6.65 -10.67
CA SER A 849 -14.80 -7.56 -10.55
C SER A 849 -14.99 -8.64 -9.48
N ASN A 850 -16.05 -8.54 -8.66
CA ASN A 850 -16.35 -9.51 -7.60
C ASN A 850 -16.51 -10.93 -8.19
N PRO A 851 -16.01 -11.98 -7.52
CA PRO A 851 -16.09 -13.37 -7.99
C PRO A 851 -17.50 -13.83 -8.41
N ALA A 852 -18.55 -13.34 -7.76
CA ALA A 852 -19.94 -13.66 -8.12
C ALA A 852 -20.36 -13.06 -9.48
N VAL A 853 -19.73 -11.97 -9.93
CA VAL A 853 -20.04 -11.30 -11.21
C VAL A 853 -19.04 -11.67 -12.29
N SER A 854 -17.74 -11.71 -11.97
CA SER A 854 -16.68 -12.01 -12.94
C SER A 854 -16.77 -13.43 -13.51
N ARG A 855 -17.34 -14.38 -12.75
CA ARG A 855 -17.56 -15.76 -13.20
C ARG A 855 -18.66 -15.94 -14.26
N LEU A 856 -19.50 -14.93 -14.50
CA LEU A 856 -20.65 -15.01 -15.41
C LEU A 856 -20.19 -14.89 -16.89
N SER A 857 -19.46 -15.89 -17.39
CA SER A 857 -18.76 -15.82 -18.68
C SER A 857 -19.71 -15.55 -19.85
N GLN A 858 -20.92 -16.12 -19.84
CA GLN A 858 -21.90 -15.88 -20.92
C GLN A 858 -22.34 -14.42 -20.96
N THR A 859 -22.37 -13.76 -19.81
CA THR A 859 -22.72 -12.35 -19.69
C THR A 859 -21.58 -11.46 -20.23
N TRP A 860 -20.33 -11.83 -19.97
CA TRP A 860 -19.15 -11.07 -20.40
C TRP A 860 -18.80 -11.26 -21.88
N GLU A 861 -18.93 -12.48 -22.41
CA GLU A 861 -18.67 -12.82 -23.82
C GLU A 861 -19.57 -12.03 -24.79
N VAL A 862 -20.86 -11.92 -24.48
CA VAL A 862 -21.83 -11.11 -25.26
C VAL A 862 -21.53 -9.60 -25.12
N GLY A 863 -20.77 -9.22 -24.10
CA GLY A 863 -20.35 -7.86 -23.80
C GLY A 863 -19.01 -7.44 -24.43
N ASN A 864 -18.37 -8.25 -25.30
CA ASN A 864 -16.95 -8.17 -25.68
C ASN A 864 -16.36 -6.79 -26.06
N LYS A 865 -17.16 -5.81 -26.48
CA LYS A 865 -16.68 -4.42 -26.66
C LYS A 865 -16.34 -3.69 -25.34
N TYR A 866 -16.78 -4.20 -24.20
CA TYR A 866 -16.74 -3.54 -22.89
C TYR A 866 -15.77 -4.17 -21.88
N SER A 867 -15.33 -5.42 -22.08
CA SER A 867 -14.24 -6.04 -21.30
C SER A 867 -12.94 -5.23 -21.42
N VAL A 868 -12.58 -4.88 -22.66
CA VAL A 868 -11.48 -3.95 -22.98
C VAL A 868 -11.70 -2.57 -22.35
N THR A 869 -12.95 -2.10 -22.26
CA THR A 869 -13.22 -0.79 -21.66
C THR A 869 -13.01 -0.79 -20.16
N VAL A 870 -13.40 -1.84 -19.43
CA VAL A 870 -13.14 -1.99 -17.97
C VAL A 870 -11.64 -1.94 -17.67
N SER A 871 -10.80 -2.64 -18.46
CA SER A 871 -9.34 -2.57 -18.34
C SER A 871 -8.77 -1.19 -18.71
N SER A 872 -9.35 -0.49 -19.70
CA SER A 872 -8.93 0.86 -20.11
C SER A 872 -9.40 1.99 -19.18
N PHE A 873 -10.48 1.78 -18.41
CA PHE A 873 -11.11 2.81 -17.59
C PHE A 873 -10.27 3.21 -16.37
N LEU A 874 -9.23 2.47 -16.01
CA LEU A 874 -8.38 2.78 -14.86
C LEU A 874 -7.58 4.09 -15.00
N PHE A 875 -7.42 4.68 -16.21
CA PHE A 875 -6.40 5.74 -16.41
C PHE A 875 -6.83 7.08 -17.04
N LYS A 876 -8.03 7.24 -17.61
CA LYS A 876 -8.50 8.57 -18.09
C LYS A 876 -8.87 9.59 -17.00
N SER A 877 -8.05 10.61 -16.75
CA SER A 877 -8.44 11.82 -16.02
C SER A 877 -8.58 12.99 -17.01
N GLY A 878 -9.80 13.40 -17.34
CA GLY A 878 -10.05 14.56 -18.20
C GLY A 878 -10.65 15.72 -17.40
N PRO A 879 -10.31 16.99 -17.70
CA PRO A 879 -10.91 18.13 -17.06
C PRO A 879 -12.24 18.44 -17.77
N ASP A 880 -13.33 18.58 -17.01
CA ASP A 880 -14.35 19.59 -17.28
C ASP A 880 -15.26 19.79 -16.06
N SER A 881 -15.70 21.03 -15.88
CA SER A 881 -16.45 21.54 -14.73
C SER A 881 -17.84 20.91 -14.54
N PRO A 882 -18.38 20.86 -13.31
CA PRO A 882 -19.71 20.31 -13.07
C PRO A 882 -20.81 21.19 -13.68
N LEU A 883 -21.55 20.62 -14.63
CA LEU A 883 -22.82 21.16 -15.14
C LEU A 883 -23.97 20.73 -14.23
N ALA A 884 -24.80 21.70 -13.82
CA ALA A 884 -26.01 21.48 -13.03
C ALA A 884 -27.04 20.66 -13.83
N GLY A 885 -27.33 19.45 -13.37
CA GLY A 885 -28.42 18.61 -13.89
C GLY A 885 -29.77 18.99 -13.28
N LYS A 886 -30.87 18.77 -14.03
CA LYS A 886 -32.24 18.95 -13.52
C LYS A 886 -32.56 17.83 -12.51
N HIS A 887 -33.11 18.20 -11.35
CA HIS A 887 -33.49 17.27 -10.30
C HIS A 887 -34.67 16.38 -10.73
N HIS A 888 -34.46 15.05 -10.76
CA HIS A 888 -35.52 14.05 -10.81
C HIS A 888 -35.69 13.43 -9.39
N PRO A 889 -36.78 13.72 -8.66
CA PRO A 889 -36.97 13.28 -7.28
C PRO A 889 -36.90 11.76 -7.08
N ASP A 890 -37.32 11.00 -8.08
CA ASP A 890 -37.36 9.53 -8.05
C ASP A 890 -35.95 8.92 -8.06
N VAL A 891 -35.03 9.50 -8.84
CA VAL A 891 -33.62 9.06 -8.91
C VAL A 891 -32.89 9.40 -7.62
N TRP A 892 -33.16 10.59 -7.06
CA TRP A 892 -32.59 11.02 -5.78
C TRP A 892 -32.95 10.06 -4.64
N THR A 893 -34.23 9.64 -4.59
CA THR A 893 -34.72 8.73 -3.55
C THR A 893 -34.09 7.34 -3.69
N TYR A 894 -34.05 6.81 -4.92
CA TYR A 894 -33.43 5.52 -5.21
C TYR A 894 -31.96 5.45 -4.76
N VAL A 895 -31.16 6.45 -5.14
CA VAL A 895 -29.71 6.47 -4.86
C VAL A 895 -29.38 6.55 -3.37
N ARG A 896 -30.24 7.18 -2.56
CA ARG A 896 -30.05 7.35 -1.10
C ARG A 896 -30.62 6.19 -0.27
N GLN A 897 -31.39 5.31 -0.88
CA GLN A 897 -32.08 4.21 -0.20
C GLN A 897 -31.76 2.88 -0.90
N LEU A 898 -30.47 2.58 -1.04
CA LEU A 898 -30.05 1.31 -1.63
C LEU A 898 -30.28 0.18 -0.64
N ASN A 899 -31.05 -0.82 -1.05
CA ASN A 899 -31.18 -2.08 -0.33
C ASN A 899 -30.30 -3.11 -1.04
N VAL A 900 -29.37 -3.71 -0.31
CA VAL A 900 -28.33 -4.58 -0.88
C VAL A 900 -28.23 -5.90 -0.11
N ILE A 901 -27.74 -6.94 -0.79
CA ILE A 901 -27.28 -8.17 -0.17
C ILE A 901 -25.78 -7.99 0.08
N ASP A 902 -25.33 -8.01 1.34
CA ASP A 902 -23.92 -7.95 1.73
C ASP A 902 -23.34 -9.33 2.11
N ASN A 903 -24.16 -10.39 2.10
CA ASN A 903 -23.72 -11.77 2.31
C ASN A 903 -23.13 -12.38 1.02
N GLN A 904 -21.79 -12.44 0.95
CA GLN A 904 -21.06 -12.95 -0.21
C GLN A 904 -21.37 -14.42 -0.53
N ARG A 905 -21.70 -15.27 0.47
CA ARG A 905 -22.09 -16.67 0.22
C ARG A 905 -23.41 -16.75 -0.53
N THR A 906 -24.40 -15.96 -0.12
CA THR A 906 -25.69 -15.86 -0.81
C THR A 906 -25.53 -15.37 -2.25
N LEU A 907 -24.74 -14.31 -2.46
CA LEU A 907 -24.45 -13.78 -3.79
C LEU A 907 -23.77 -14.82 -4.70
N THR A 908 -22.82 -15.58 -4.15
CA THR A 908 -22.13 -16.65 -4.88
C THR A 908 -23.11 -17.76 -5.26
N GLN A 909 -23.97 -18.19 -4.35
CA GLN A 909 -25.01 -19.19 -4.63
C GLN A 909 -25.98 -18.72 -5.72
N LEU A 910 -26.45 -17.48 -5.66
CA LEU A 910 -27.29 -16.88 -6.70
C LEU A 910 -26.59 -16.91 -8.06
N SER A 911 -25.32 -16.49 -8.12
CA SER A 911 -24.52 -16.53 -9.35
C SER A 911 -24.36 -17.94 -9.92
N HIS A 912 -24.12 -18.94 -9.07
CA HIS A 912 -24.09 -20.35 -9.50
C HIS A 912 -25.45 -20.84 -10.02
N GLY A 913 -26.55 -20.36 -9.45
CA GLY A 913 -27.91 -20.62 -9.94
C GLY A 913 -28.19 -19.99 -11.31
N LEU A 914 -27.55 -18.84 -11.62
CA LEU A 914 -27.65 -18.18 -12.92
C LEU A 914 -26.84 -18.89 -14.00
N GLU A 915 -25.58 -19.21 -13.72
CA GLU A 915 -24.64 -19.83 -14.65
C GLU A 915 -23.89 -21.00 -13.96
N PRO A 916 -24.46 -22.23 -14.01
CA PRO A 916 -23.80 -23.42 -13.51
C PRO A 916 -22.50 -23.69 -14.27
N ARG A 917 -21.41 -24.02 -13.58
CA ARG A 917 -20.18 -24.50 -14.24
C ARG A 917 -20.51 -25.81 -14.95
N ARG A 918 -20.18 -25.92 -16.25
CA ARG A 918 -20.11 -27.23 -16.91
C ARG A 918 -19.03 -28.03 -16.18
N SER A 919 -19.43 -29.15 -15.57
CA SER A 919 -18.55 -30.13 -14.95
C SER A 919 -17.56 -30.71 -15.94
#